data_AF-A0A662WVK3-F1
#
_entry.id   AF-A0A662WVK3-F1
#
_cell.length_a   1.000
_cell.length_b   1.000
_cell.length_c   1.000
_cell.angle_alpha   90.00
_cell.angle_beta   90.00
_cell.angle_gamma   90.00
#
_symmetry.space_group_name_H-M   'P 1'
#
loop_
_entity.id
_entity.type
_entity.pdbx_description
1 polymer ?
#
loop_
_entity_poly.entity_id
_entity_poly.type
_entity_poly.pdbx_seq_one_letter_code
_entity_poly.pdbx_strand_id
1 'polypeptide(L)'
;MPDLTAEALEMPLTSSYRVAVIGAGLAGVSATNALLASGQFGTSDVCLLEAQSRIGGRVHTQSFSDTLPVNVEVGAAWIHGTEGNPFAKLAQKFGIAFKEISPRNPWLHPGSCSDFLLFEGSRQLSDQQAAETWEWQDLLMRKLQALARAADRDGHGDKSVAAVVDDLVASDPQLVEVMAGVNARERLNLFLRLIEAWMGLTADDLNLDAFVETDLMGDDPGAHCIVPAGMERFIDHLSEPLKDVIHTNVSVSAINYDGPDGVVIECTDGRTVTADHVIVATSLGFLQTGRLHFQPELPSVKTGAIKRSKMGQYMKVLVQFPEVFWPKQATFMAQIQDNSNASDCNGRRIYFPLVFNYYLAKNVPILEGVLIGDKASEISASFTDEEIAHALFLQMQDTFGPDIPEPWSVGAYSCVTVQNAYEDPNVLKQTVANRVLFAGEAANLKYQGALQAAYFSGALRGLIPPRGGAGCRYIRWRPFKADVCAEGDITWRWCCLQYPRVLCFVITYSLHHGTKARAVDDTWGQRCDKLIFFSNMTDSIVVGAGTPAEQTNDKNKAALRYVHANFRNDYDWFYKADDDSYVVMENLRNYLKRPEIAHTYNREPMQMGHRLNLGESAVNFYIKNETLKTLWHSRWDRWVYHSGGPGYVMNRLDMNKIVEILDDWMCLSDPDSETIPDDAGISFCMMWHGVDPHIHVITAAESFGTVSYFYPTHLLESLLHASSPSNIFSPPAVDDPNNWYVKYRRHIGGVHLQLESAAPGSVAFHNISSAHSTFAEPETTCSIQQ
;
A
#
# COMPACT_ATOMS: atom_id res chain seq x y z
N MET A 1 1.01 -25.01 43.33
CA MET A 1 1.16 -23.88 44.28
C MET A 1 2.62 -23.82 44.70
N PRO A 2 3.25 -22.63 44.75
CA PRO A 2 2.81 -21.57 45.65
C PRO A 2 1.94 -20.52 44.95
N ASP A 3 0.97 -20.10 45.73
CA ASP A 3 0.05 -18.99 45.56
C ASP A 3 0.85 -17.68 45.51
N LEU A 4 0.85 -17.01 44.35
CA LEU A 4 1.30 -15.63 44.22
C LEU A 4 0.07 -14.79 43.95
N THR A 5 -0.65 -14.45 45.03
CA THR A 5 -1.38 -13.19 45.12
C THR A 5 -0.37 -12.06 44.97
N ALA A 6 -0.03 -11.73 43.74
CA ALA A 6 0.63 -10.50 43.39
C ALA A 6 -0.44 -9.58 42.81
N GLU A 7 -0.96 -8.69 43.64
CA GLU A 7 -1.40 -7.38 43.18
C GLU A 7 -0.23 -6.79 42.39
N ALA A 8 -0.17 -7.06 41.09
CA ALA A 8 0.55 -6.19 40.19
C ALA A 8 -0.15 -4.84 40.36
N LEU A 9 0.60 -3.84 40.84
CA LEU A 9 0.17 -2.46 40.90
C LEU A 9 -0.08 -1.99 39.45
N GLU A 10 -1.23 -2.37 38.88
CA GLU A 10 -1.74 -1.77 37.66
C GLU A 10 -1.92 -0.29 37.97
N MET A 11 -1.22 0.57 37.22
CA MET A 11 -1.53 1.99 37.29
C MET A 11 -3.02 2.15 37.01
N PRO A 12 -3.79 2.83 37.89
CA PRO A 12 -5.21 2.99 37.66
C PRO A 12 -5.42 3.78 36.38
N LEU A 13 -6.31 3.26 35.52
CA LEU A 13 -6.74 3.94 34.31
C LEU A 13 -7.22 5.35 34.69
N THR A 14 -6.52 6.37 34.21
CA THR A 14 -6.86 7.76 34.48
C THR A 14 -8.05 8.17 33.62
N SER A 15 -8.70 9.27 33.98
CA SER A 15 -9.79 9.81 33.16
C SER A 15 -9.31 10.55 31.90
N SER A 16 -8.02 10.89 31.79
CA SER A 16 -7.52 11.74 30.71
C SER A 16 -6.07 11.45 30.32
N TYR A 17 -5.82 11.37 29.01
CA TYR A 17 -4.53 11.10 28.38
C TYR A 17 -4.29 12.07 27.21
N ARG A 18 -3.10 12.05 26.63
CA ARG A 18 -2.87 12.71 25.33
C ARG A 18 -3.20 11.76 24.19
N VAL A 19 -2.94 10.47 24.37
CA VAL A 19 -3.19 9.44 23.35
C VAL A 19 -3.78 8.20 23.98
N ALA A 20 -4.91 7.76 23.45
CA ALA A 20 -5.43 6.43 23.73
C ALA A 20 -5.19 5.51 22.54
N VAL A 21 -4.76 4.28 22.79
CA VAL A 21 -4.59 3.23 21.77
C VAL A 21 -5.55 2.09 22.09
N ILE A 22 -6.33 1.65 21.11
CA ILE A 22 -7.35 0.60 21.29
C ILE A 22 -6.88 -0.67 20.58
N GLY A 23 -6.62 -1.72 21.37
CA GLY A 23 -6.13 -3.04 20.94
C GLY A 23 -4.63 -3.22 21.16
N ALA A 24 -4.25 -4.10 22.08
CA ALA A 24 -2.85 -4.46 22.40
C ALA A 24 -2.34 -5.63 21.55
N GLY A 25 -2.78 -5.71 20.29
CA GLY A 25 -2.11 -6.51 19.28
C GLY A 25 -0.77 -5.90 18.87
N LEU A 26 -0.05 -6.57 17.98
CA LEU A 26 1.25 -6.11 17.49
C LEU A 26 1.24 -4.66 16.98
N ALA A 27 0.16 -4.23 16.31
CA ALA A 27 0.02 -2.85 15.83
C ALA A 27 -0.08 -1.82 16.98
N GLY A 28 -0.95 -2.07 17.98
CA GLY A 28 -1.09 -1.16 19.12
C GLY A 28 0.14 -1.12 20.02
N VAL A 29 0.77 -2.28 20.26
CA VAL A 29 2.07 -2.36 20.97
C VAL A 29 3.16 -1.58 20.22
N SER A 30 3.21 -1.72 18.89
CA SER A 30 4.20 -1.00 18.06
C SER A 30 3.94 0.51 18.04
N ALA A 31 2.68 0.94 17.95
CA ALA A 31 2.29 2.34 18.02
C ALA A 31 2.65 2.98 19.36
N THR A 32 2.35 2.29 20.45
CA THR A 32 2.65 2.76 21.81
C THR A 32 4.16 2.89 22.03
N ASN A 33 4.95 1.89 21.60
CA ASN A 33 6.41 1.98 21.60
C ASN A 33 6.92 3.15 20.77
N ALA A 34 6.36 3.39 19.58
CA ALA A 34 6.76 4.49 18.71
C ALA A 34 6.45 5.87 19.35
N LEU A 35 5.32 6.00 20.04
CA LEU A 35 4.95 7.20 20.79
C LEU A 35 5.95 7.49 21.92
N LEU A 36 6.24 6.50 22.77
CA LEU A 36 7.18 6.67 23.88
C LEU A 36 8.62 6.91 23.37
N ALA A 37 9.06 6.16 22.36
CA ALA A 37 10.39 6.31 21.75
C ALA A 37 10.56 7.64 20.97
N SER A 38 9.48 8.38 20.72
CA SER A 38 9.57 9.73 20.12
C SER A 38 10.14 10.76 21.11
N GLY A 39 10.05 10.49 22.41
CA GLY A 39 10.40 11.44 23.48
C GLY A 39 9.38 12.58 23.68
N GLN A 40 8.30 12.62 22.89
CA GLN A 40 7.24 13.64 23.00
C GLN A 40 6.13 13.25 23.96
N PHE A 41 6.05 11.97 24.35
CA PHE A 41 5.02 11.40 25.21
C PHE A 41 5.69 10.60 26.32
N GLY A 42 5.28 10.84 27.56
CA GLY A 42 5.61 9.99 28.70
C GLY A 42 4.62 8.84 28.88
N THR A 43 4.90 7.93 29.79
CA THR A 43 3.97 6.84 30.16
C THR A 43 2.65 7.36 30.72
N SER A 44 2.65 8.51 31.39
CA SER A 44 1.41 9.17 31.86
C SER A 44 0.57 9.80 30.74
N ASP A 45 1.14 9.99 29.55
CA ASP A 45 0.45 10.63 28.42
C ASP A 45 -0.30 9.64 27.53
N VAL A 46 -0.04 8.34 27.69
CA VAL A 46 -0.53 7.30 26.78
C VAL A 46 -1.20 6.18 27.56
N CYS A 47 -2.33 5.69 27.07
CA CYS A 47 -2.92 4.43 27.52
C CYS A 47 -3.16 3.48 26.34
N LEU A 48 -3.00 2.19 26.58
CA LEU A 48 -3.25 1.11 25.63
C LEU A 48 -4.33 0.19 26.21
N LEU A 49 -5.53 0.26 25.65
CA LEU A 49 -6.72 -0.45 26.12
C LEU A 49 -6.89 -1.76 25.35
N GLU A 50 -6.94 -2.88 26.04
CA GLU A 50 -7.12 -4.22 25.48
C GLU A 50 -8.39 -4.86 26.03
N ALA A 51 -9.24 -5.34 25.13
CA ALA A 51 -10.52 -5.94 25.50
C ALA A 51 -10.36 -7.31 26.15
N GLN A 52 -9.36 -8.09 25.74
CA GLN A 52 -9.07 -9.41 26.28
C GLN A 52 -8.31 -9.31 27.61
N SER A 53 -8.24 -10.43 28.34
CA SER A 53 -7.38 -10.60 29.51
C SER A 53 -5.89 -10.77 29.16
N ARG A 54 -5.54 -10.77 27.88
CA ARG A 54 -4.19 -10.97 27.35
C ARG A 54 -3.87 -9.97 26.24
N ILE A 55 -2.59 -9.73 26.03
CA ILE A 55 -2.07 -8.95 24.90
C ILE A 55 -1.69 -9.85 23.72
N GLY A 56 -1.22 -9.25 22.62
CA GLY A 56 -0.71 -9.96 21.44
C GLY A 56 -1.74 -10.17 20.33
N GLY A 57 -3.04 -10.18 20.66
CA GLY A 57 -4.12 -10.30 19.67
C GLY A 57 -4.00 -11.60 18.86
N ARG A 58 -3.77 -11.50 17.54
CA ARG A 58 -3.58 -12.67 16.65
C ARG A 58 -2.17 -13.28 16.72
N VAL A 59 -1.24 -12.67 17.45
CA VAL A 59 -0.03 -13.37 17.90
C VAL A 59 -0.42 -14.07 19.18
N HIS A 60 -0.45 -15.40 19.13
CA HIS A 60 -0.88 -16.22 20.26
C HIS A 60 -0.17 -17.56 20.17
N THR A 61 0.66 -17.82 21.16
CA THR A 61 1.36 -19.07 21.36
C THR A 61 0.72 -19.76 22.55
N GLN A 62 0.58 -21.07 22.52
CA GLN A 62 0.06 -21.84 23.65
C GLN A 62 0.94 -23.06 23.91
N SER A 63 0.95 -23.53 25.16
CA SER A 63 1.46 -24.87 25.47
C SER A 63 0.49 -25.89 24.88
N PHE A 64 0.99 -26.84 24.08
CA PHE A 64 0.15 -27.80 23.38
C PHE A 64 -0.69 -28.66 24.33
N SER A 65 -0.07 -29.22 25.37
CA SER A 65 -0.77 -29.94 26.44
C SER A 65 0.08 -29.98 27.72
N ASP A 66 -0.51 -30.40 28.84
CA ASP A 66 0.23 -30.60 30.09
C ASP A 66 1.29 -31.72 29.98
N THR A 67 1.03 -32.72 29.11
CA THR A 67 1.91 -33.88 28.92
C THR A 67 2.99 -33.64 27.86
N LEU A 68 2.77 -32.71 26.93
CA LEU A 68 3.76 -32.23 25.96
C LEU A 68 3.74 -30.69 25.95
N PRO A 69 4.45 -30.04 26.89
CA PRO A 69 4.41 -28.59 27.06
C PRO A 69 5.30 -27.86 26.04
N VAL A 70 5.13 -28.19 24.76
CA VAL A 70 5.77 -27.50 23.63
C VAL A 70 4.92 -26.31 23.20
N ASN A 71 5.56 -25.21 22.88
CA ASN A 71 4.90 -24.03 22.36
C ASN A 71 4.41 -24.29 20.93
N VAL A 72 3.11 -24.10 20.69
CA VAL A 72 2.47 -24.17 19.37
C VAL A 72 1.81 -22.85 19.02
N GLU A 73 1.73 -22.55 17.72
CA GLU A 73 1.23 -21.27 17.23
C GLU A 73 -0.23 -21.40 16.83
N VAL A 74 -1.13 -20.98 17.70
CA VAL A 74 -2.57 -20.96 17.42
C VAL A 74 -2.97 -19.78 16.54
N GLY A 75 -2.11 -18.75 16.48
CA GLY A 75 -2.23 -17.59 15.59
C GLY A 75 -1.10 -17.51 14.56
N ALA A 76 -0.47 -16.35 14.44
CA ALA A 76 0.63 -16.13 13.50
C ALA A 76 1.83 -17.05 13.80
N ALA A 77 2.29 -17.80 12.79
CA ALA A 77 3.35 -18.81 12.97
C ALA A 77 4.64 -18.52 12.20
N TRP A 78 4.57 -17.73 11.13
CA TRP A 78 5.63 -17.65 10.14
C TRP A 78 6.29 -16.27 10.10
N ILE A 79 7.61 -16.28 9.89
CA ILE A 79 8.39 -15.13 9.44
C ILE A 79 8.63 -15.31 7.94
N HIS A 80 8.08 -14.43 7.12
CA HIS A 80 8.21 -14.48 5.67
C HIS A 80 9.38 -13.58 5.24
N GLY A 81 10.45 -14.20 4.72
CA GLY A 81 11.71 -13.55 4.37
C GLY A 81 12.49 -13.02 5.58
N THR A 82 13.76 -13.35 5.71
CA THR A 82 14.63 -12.82 6.79
C THR A 82 15.41 -11.58 6.40
N GLU A 83 15.62 -11.33 5.11
CA GLU A 83 16.45 -10.21 4.66
C GLU A 83 15.64 -8.92 4.61
N GLY A 84 16.17 -7.85 5.21
CA GLY A 84 15.45 -6.58 5.34
C GLY A 84 14.24 -6.61 6.29
N ASN A 85 13.84 -7.78 6.80
CA ASN A 85 12.70 -7.95 7.68
C ASN A 85 12.99 -7.40 9.10
N PRO A 86 12.12 -6.53 9.67
CA PRO A 86 12.31 -5.98 11.01
C PRO A 86 12.33 -7.06 12.10
N PHE A 87 11.59 -8.16 11.92
CA PHE A 87 11.54 -9.25 12.90
C PHE A 87 12.85 -10.02 12.98
N ALA A 88 13.64 -10.11 11.90
CA ALA A 88 14.99 -10.68 11.97
C ALA A 88 15.92 -9.83 12.84
N LYS A 89 15.84 -8.50 12.74
CA LYS A 89 16.61 -7.58 13.61
C LYS A 89 16.14 -7.63 15.05
N LEU A 90 14.82 -7.67 15.28
CA LEU A 90 14.26 -7.82 16.62
C LEU A 90 14.64 -9.17 17.24
N ALA A 91 14.65 -10.24 16.45
CA ALA A 91 15.04 -11.56 16.90
C ALA A 91 16.48 -11.57 17.39
N GLN A 92 17.40 -10.98 16.61
CA GLN A 92 18.79 -10.79 17.03
C GLN A 92 18.89 -9.98 18.32
N LYS A 93 18.13 -8.88 18.43
CA LYS A 93 18.13 -8.01 19.63
C LYS A 93 17.62 -8.74 20.88
N PHE A 94 16.58 -9.56 20.74
CA PHE A 94 15.90 -10.23 21.84
C PHE A 94 16.42 -11.64 22.11
N GLY A 95 17.36 -12.14 21.30
CA GLY A 95 17.86 -13.51 21.40
C GLY A 95 16.82 -14.57 21.02
N ILE A 96 15.89 -14.24 20.10
CA ILE A 96 14.88 -15.17 19.59
C ILE A 96 15.49 -15.94 18.42
N ALA A 97 15.49 -17.27 18.49
CA ALA A 97 16.00 -18.12 17.43
C ALA A 97 14.94 -18.38 16.36
N PHE A 98 15.36 -18.34 15.09
CA PHE A 98 14.55 -18.78 13.96
C PHE A 98 14.95 -20.19 13.54
N LYS A 99 13.96 -20.96 13.10
CA LYS A 99 14.15 -22.21 12.40
C LYS A 99 13.73 -22.02 10.96
N GLU A 100 14.70 -22.03 10.06
CA GLU A 100 14.46 -22.02 8.62
C GLU A 100 13.69 -23.29 8.22
N ILE A 101 12.68 -23.07 7.39
CA ILE A 101 11.81 -24.10 6.82
C ILE A 101 11.93 -24.15 5.31
N SER A 102 12.02 -22.97 4.65
CA SER A 102 12.08 -22.86 3.20
C SER A 102 12.90 -21.64 2.79
N PRO A 103 13.70 -21.70 1.71
CA PRO A 103 14.47 -20.56 1.22
C PRO A 103 13.63 -19.52 0.46
N ARG A 104 12.44 -19.88 -0.06
CA ARG A 104 11.43 -18.97 -0.63
C ARG A 104 10.07 -19.21 0.03
N ASN A 105 9.09 -18.37 -0.27
CA ASN A 105 7.74 -18.53 0.24
C ASN A 105 7.17 -19.91 -0.16
N PRO A 106 6.85 -20.80 0.80
CA PRO A 106 6.46 -22.19 0.48
C PRO A 106 5.07 -22.32 -0.15
N TRP A 107 4.22 -21.30 -0.07
CA TRP A 107 2.91 -21.30 -0.73
C TRP A 107 3.00 -20.81 -2.18
N LEU A 108 3.82 -19.79 -2.43
CA LEU A 108 4.04 -19.25 -3.77
C LEU A 108 5.02 -20.10 -4.57
N HIS A 109 6.04 -20.65 -3.90
CA HIS A 109 7.16 -21.38 -4.47
C HIS A 109 7.44 -22.69 -3.69
N PRO A 110 6.49 -23.64 -3.67
CA PRO A 110 6.62 -24.90 -2.94
C PRO A 110 7.81 -25.74 -3.42
N GLY A 111 8.18 -25.64 -4.71
CA GLY A 111 9.38 -26.31 -5.25
C GLY A 111 10.71 -25.83 -4.67
N SER A 112 10.71 -24.73 -3.89
CA SER A 112 11.88 -24.28 -3.13
C SER A 112 12.13 -25.08 -1.85
N CYS A 113 11.13 -25.81 -1.36
CA CYS A 113 11.26 -26.72 -0.22
C CYS A 113 11.90 -28.03 -0.68
N SER A 114 13.01 -28.44 -0.07
CA SER A 114 13.74 -29.66 -0.44
C SER A 114 12.92 -30.95 -0.24
N ASP A 115 12.00 -30.96 0.73
CA ASP A 115 11.26 -32.15 1.17
C ASP A 115 9.75 -31.89 1.23
N PHE A 116 9.20 -31.20 0.23
CA PHE A 116 7.76 -31.07 0.05
C PHE A 116 7.21 -32.33 -0.62
N LEU A 117 6.51 -33.17 0.13
CA LEU A 117 6.02 -34.46 -0.35
C LEU A 117 4.59 -34.34 -0.90
N LEU A 118 4.37 -34.92 -2.08
CA LEU A 118 3.05 -35.00 -2.71
C LEU A 118 2.56 -36.44 -2.69
N PHE A 119 1.29 -36.62 -2.32
CA PHE A 119 0.64 -37.92 -2.21
C PHE A 119 -0.64 -37.97 -3.03
N GLU A 120 -0.89 -39.15 -3.58
CA GLU A 120 -2.13 -39.58 -4.21
C GLU A 120 -2.66 -40.78 -3.43
N GLY A 121 -3.55 -40.54 -2.47
CA GLY A 121 -3.91 -41.57 -1.49
C GLY A 121 -2.66 -42.04 -0.75
N SER A 122 -2.36 -43.34 -0.79
CA SER A 122 -1.15 -43.92 -0.18
C SER A 122 0.09 -43.88 -1.06
N ARG A 123 -0.03 -43.45 -2.32
CA ARG A 123 1.09 -43.39 -3.26
C ARG A 123 1.78 -42.04 -3.18
N GLN A 124 3.02 -42.02 -2.70
CA GLN A 124 3.88 -40.84 -2.85
C GLN A 124 4.22 -40.64 -4.34
N LEU A 125 4.09 -39.42 -4.84
CA LEU A 125 4.57 -39.04 -6.18
C LEU A 125 6.11 -39.09 -6.18
N SER A 126 6.69 -39.46 -7.33
CA SER A 126 8.15 -39.43 -7.49
C SER A 126 8.67 -38.00 -7.55
N ASP A 127 9.96 -37.79 -7.28
CA ASP A 127 10.59 -36.47 -7.37
C ASP A 127 10.39 -35.81 -8.75
N GLN A 128 10.39 -36.62 -9.82
CA GLN A 128 10.10 -36.15 -11.18
C GLN A 128 8.66 -35.65 -11.31
N GLN A 129 7.68 -36.38 -10.75
CA GLN A 129 6.29 -35.95 -10.73
C GLN A 129 6.13 -34.70 -9.84
N ALA A 130 6.82 -34.61 -8.70
CA ALA A 130 6.76 -33.41 -7.87
C ALA A 130 7.33 -32.18 -8.60
N ALA A 131 8.50 -32.31 -9.24
CA ALA A 131 9.12 -31.24 -10.02
C ALA A 131 8.22 -30.76 -11.17
N GLU A 132 7.64 -31.69 -11.92
CA GLU A 132 6.69 -31.36 -13.00
C GLU A 132 5.44 -30.63 -12.47
N THR A 133 4.94 -30.98 -11.27
CA THR A 133 3.82 -30.23 -10.65
C THR A 133 4.21 -28.78 -10.40
N TRP A 134 5.42 -28.55 -9.91
CA TRP A 134 5.91 -27.20 -9.60
C TRP A 134 6.14 -26.39 -10.87
N GLU A 135 6.61 -27.01 -11.96
CA GLU A 135 6.71 -26.36 -13.27
C GLU A 135 5.34 -25.91 -13.81
N TRP A 136 4.31 -26.74 -13.64
CA TRP A 136 2.94 -26.40 -14.05
C TRP A 136 2.35 -25.28 -13.20
N GLN A 137 2.60 -25.30 -11.90
CA GLN A 137 2.23 -24.20 -11.00
C GLN A 137 2.91 -22.89 -11.40
N ASP A 138 4.21 -22.90 -11.64
CA ASP A 138 4.97 -21.70 -12.05
C ASP A 138 4.48 -21.16 -13.40
N LEU A 139 4.06 -22.04 -14.31
CA LEU A 139 3.41 -21.64 -15.55
C LEU A 139 2.06 -20.95 -15.27
N LEU A 140 1.18 -21.57 -14.48
CA LEU A 140 -0.12 -20.99 -14.15
C LEU A 140 0.00 -19.65 -13.42
N MET A 141 0.91 -19.54 -12.45
CA MET A 141 1.22 -18.28 -11.75
C MET A 141 1.62 -17.18 -12.74
N ARG A 142 2.56 -17.46 -13.65
CA ARG A 142 2.99 -16.48 -14.66
C ARG A 142 1.85 -16.04 -15.58
N LYS A 143 0.94 -16.95 -15.94
CA LYS A 143 -0.24 -16.62 -16.78
C LYS A 143 -1.21 -15.72 -16.02
N LEU A 144 -1.50 -16.02 -14.75
CA LEU A 144 -2.35 -15.19 -13.90
C LEU A 144 -1.75 -13.78 -13.71
N GLN A 145 -0.45 -13.67 -13.44
CA GLN A 145 0.23 -12.39 -13.30
C GLN A 145 0.25 -11.59 -14.61
N ALA A 146 0.49 -12.23 -15.74
CA ALA A 146 0.46 -11.58 -17.05
C ALA A 146 -0.93 -11.03 -17.37
N LEU A 147 -1.98 -11.81 -17.10
CA LEU A 147 -3.37 -11.38 -17.29
C LEU A 147 -3.76 -10.25 -16.33
N ALA A 148 -3.35 -10.32 -15.06
CA ALA A 148 -3.62 -9.28 -14.07
C ALA A 148 -2.99 -7.92 -14.43
N ARG A 149 -1.81 -7.94 -15.07
CA ARG A 149 -1.05 -6.76 -15.50
C ARG A 149 -1.47 -6.24 -16.88
N ALA A 150 -2.31 -6.97 -17.62
CA ALA A 150 -2.78 -6.55 -18.94
C ALA A 150 -3.74 -5.34 -18.84
N ALA A 151 -3.58 -4.40 -19.76
CA ALA A 151 -4.43 -3.20 -19.84
C ALA A 151 -5.88 -3.51 -20.27
N ASP A 152 -6.05 -4.56 -21.07
CA ASP A 152 -7.34 -5.16 -21.38
C ASP A 152 -7.37 -6.53 -20.73
N ARG A 153 -8.26 -6.72 -19.75
CA ARG A 153 -8.36 -7.98 -18.99
C ARG A 153 -9.28 -8.99 -19.69
N ASP A 154 -9.66 -8.77 -20.95
CA ASP A 154 -10.52 -9.66 -21.76
C ASP A 154 -11.82 -10.08 -21.02
N GLY A 155 -12.39 -9.19 -20.20
CA GLY A 155 -13.58 -9.50 -19.38
C GLY A 155 -13.34 -10.41 -18.17
N HIS A 156 -12.08 -10.63 -17.76
CA HIS A 156 -11.72 -11.41 -16.56
C HIS A 156 -11.59 -10.55 -15.30
N GLY A 157 -11.71 -9.22 -15.39
CA GLY A 157 -11.51 -8.30 -14.26
C GLY A 157 -12.45 -8.53 -13.08
N ASP A 158 -13.69 -8.96 -13.36
CA ASP A 158 -14.73 -9.22 -12.34
C ASP A 158 -14.91 -10.72 -12.04
N LYS A 159 -14.13 -11.60 -12.67
CA LYS A 159 -14.21 -13.05 -12.46
C LYS A 159 -13.42 -13.47 -11.22
N SER A 160 -13.87 -14.55 -10.60
CA SER A 160 -13.09 -15.23 -9.57
C SER A 160 -11.85 -15.89 -10.17
N VAL A 161 -10.80 -16.05 -9.37
CA VAL A 161 -9.56 -16.73 -9.78
C VAL A 161 -9.85 -18.17 -10.21
N ALA A 162 -10.79 -18.86 -9.54
CA ALA A 162 -11.24 -20.19 -9.94
C ALA A 162 -11.78 -20.19 -11.38
N ALA A 163 -12.69 -19.27 -11.71
CA ALA A 163 -13.25 -19.14 -13.06
C ALA A 163 -12.18 -18.76 -14.10
N VAL A 164 -11.27 -17.87 -13.75
CA VAL A 164 -10.15 -17.48 -14.64
C VAL A 164 -9.23 -18.67 -14.92
N VAL A 165 -8.94 -19.49 -13.91
CA VAL A 165 -8.10 -20.68 -14.08
C VAL A 165 -8.81 -21.69 -15.00
N ASP A 166 -10.11 -21.87 -14.85
CA ASP A 166 -10.91 -22.74 -15.73
C ASP A 166 -10.88 -22.26 -17.19
N ASP A 167 -11.02 -20.95 -17.41
CA ASP A 167 -10.89 -20.35 -18.74
C ASP A 167 -9.48 -20.56 -19.32
N LEU A 168 -8.44 -20.35 -18.50
CA LEU A 168 -7.04 -20.48 -18.92
C LEU A 168 -6.68 -21.93 -19.28
N VAL A 169 -7.07 -22.93 -18.48
CA VAL A 169 -6.78 -24.34 -18.80
C VAL A 169 -7.57 -24.84 -20.02
N ALA A 170 -8.66 -24.18 -20.38
CA ALA A 170 -9.45 -24.50 -21.57
C ALA A 170 -8.95 -23.79 -22.85
N SER A 171 -8.29 -22.64 -22.72
CA SER A 171 -7.99 -21.76 -23.86
C SER A 171 -6.51 -21.47 -24.09
N ASP A 172 -5.65 -21.46 -23.06
CA ASP A 172 -4.22 -21.20 -23.23
C ASP A 172 -3.51 -22.45 -23.76
N PRO A 173 -2.80 -22.39 -24.90
CA PRO A 173 -2.21 -23.57 -25.52
C PRO A 173 -1.24 -24.34 -24.63
N GLN A 174 -0.48 -23.65 -23.76
CA GLN A 174 0.50 -24.31 -22.88
C GLN A 174 -0.21 -25.00 -21.73
N LEU A 175 -1.24 -24.38 -21.16
CA LEU A 175 -2.03 -25.01 -20.10
C LEU A 175 -2.91 -26.15 -20.63
N VAL A 176 -3.43 -26.06 -21.86
CA VAL A 176 -4.13 -27.16 -22.53
C VAL A 176 -3.21 -28.38 -22.69
N GLU A 177 -1.93 -28.17 -23.04
CA GLU A 177 -0.94 -29.25 -23.10
C GLU A 177 -0.68 -29.86 -21.71
N VAL A 178 -0.55 -29.03 -20.66
CA VAL A 178 -0.44 -29.48 -19.27
C VAL A 178 -1.62 -30.38 -18.87
N MET A 179 -2.84 -30.04 -19.30
CA MET A 179 -4.04 -30.83 -18.98
C MET A 179 -4.06 -32.24 -19.59
N ALA A 180 -3.18 -32.55 -20.55
CA ALA A 180 -2.98 -33.92 -21.03
C ALA A 180 -2.14 -34.79 -20.07
N GLY A 181 -1.51 -34.17 -19.07
CA GLY A 181 -0.70 -34.84 -18.05
C GLY A 181 -1.52 -35.67 -17.06
N VAL A 182 -0.86 -36.64 -16.41
CA VAL A 182 -1.51 -37.50 -15.40
C VAL A 182 -1.93 -36.67 -14.18
N ASN A 183 -3.22 -36.74 -13.83
CA ASN A 183 -3.85 -36.01 -12.74
C ASN A 183 -3.55 -34.50 -12.76
N ALA A 184 -3.47 -33.92 -13.97
CA ALA A 184 -3.10 -32.53 -14.15
C ALA A 184 -4.07 -31.57 -13.44
N ARG A 185 -5.36 -31.88 -13.45
CA ARG A 185 -6.37 -31.05 -12.77
C ARG A 185 -6.14 -31.03 -11.26
N GLU A 186 -5.94 -32.19 -10.64
CA GLU A 186 -5.70 -32.34 -9.20
C GLU A 186 -4.40 -31.65 -8.78
N ARG A 187 -3.35 -31.79 -9.59
CA ARG A 187 -2.04 -31.17 -9.37
C ARG A 187 -2.09 -29.64 -9.50
N LEU A 188 -2.87 -29.10 -10.46
CA LEU A 188 -3.13 -27.66 -10.55
C LEU A 188 -4.09 -27.16 -9.46
N ASN A 189 -5.05 -27.98 -9.03
CA ASN A 189 -5.92 -27.62 -7.92
C ASN A 189 -5.13 -27.45 -6.62
N LEU A 190 -4.06 -28.22 -6.39
CA LEU A 190 -3.16 -28.02 -5.26
C LEU A 190 -2.56 -26.61 -5.25
N PHE A 191 -2.18 -26.06 -6.42
CA PHE A 191 -1.72 -24.67 -6.51
C PHE A 191 -2.78 -23.70 -5.99
N LEU A 192 -4.05 -23.86 -6.41
CA LEU A 192 -5.13 -23.04 -5.88
C LEU A 192 -5.24 -23.18 -4.36
N ARG A 193 -5.16 -24.40 -3.80
CA ARG A 193 -5.20 -24.61 -2.35
C ARG A 193 -4.05 -23.92 -1.61
N LEU A 194 -2.85 -23.88 -2.19
CA LEU A 194 -1.70 -23.16 -1.61
C LEU A 194 -1.92 -21.64 -1.63
N ILE A 195 -2.48 -21.10 -2.71
CA ILE A 195 -2.84 -19.67 -2.79
C ILE A 195 -3.97 -19.33 -1.84
N GLU A 196 -4.98 -20.20 -1.72
CA GLU A 196 -6.04 -20.05 -0.74
C GLU A 196 -5.45 -20.02 0.69
N ALA A 197 -4.48 -20.88 0.99
CA ALA A 197 -3.81 -20.91 2.29
C ALA A 197 -3.04 -19.61 2.56
N TRP A 198 -2.37 -19.08 1.53
CA TRP A 198 -1.62 -17.83 1.62
C TRP A 198 -2.53 -16.61 1.83
N MET A 199 -3.65 -16.55 1.10
CA MET A 199 -4.57 -15.40 1.15
C MET A 199 -5.61 -15.52 2.29
N GLY A 200 -5.86 -16.75 2.77
CA GLY A 200 -6.93 -17.09 3.72
C GLY A 200 -8.34 -17.01 3.12
N LEU A 201 -8.48 -17.11 1.79
CA LEU A 201 -9.74 -17.03 1.06
C LEU A 201 -9.81 -18.10 -0.01
N THR A 202 -11.02 -18.46 -0.42
CA THR A 202 -11.21 -19.44 -1.50
C THR A 202 -10.89 -18.83 -2.86
N ALA A 203 -10.52 -19.64 -3.84
CA ALA A 203 -10.27 -19.17 -5.21
C ALA A 203 -11.52 -18.56 -5.86
N ASP A 204 -12.71 -18.85 -5.35
CA ASP A 204 -13.99 -18.25 -5.78
C ASP A 204 -14.18 -16.82 -5.26
N ASP A 205 -13.50 -16.47 -4.17
CA ASP A 205 -13.55 -15.14 -3.56
C ASP A 205 -12.41 -14.22 -4.00
N LEU A 206 -11.33 -14.80 -4.52
CA LEU A 206 -10.18 -14.07 -5.02
C LEU A 206 -10.46 -13.54 -6.43
N ASN A 207 -9.98 -12.33 -6.72
CA ASN A 207 -9.97 -11.76 -8.06
C ASN A 207 -8.53 -11.62 -8.59
N LEU A 208 -8.39 -11.25 -9.87
CA LEU A 208 -7.08 -11.08 -10.51
C LEU A 208 -6.23 -9.96 -9.92
N ASP A 209 -6.79 -9.00 -9.18
CA ASP A 209 -6.01 -7.91 -8.58
C ASP A 209 -4.99 -8.44 -7.55
N ALA A 210 -5.29 -9.58 -6.91
CA ALA A 210 -4.35 -10.29 -6.04
C ALA A 210 -3.05 -10.71 -6.76
N PHE A 211 -3.08 -10.74 -8.10
CA PHE A 211 -1.97 -11.18 -8.96
C PHE A 211 -1.12 -10.05 -9.57
N VAL A 212 -1.50 -8.78 -9.39
CA VAL A 212 -0.78 -7.63 -9.97
C VAL A 212 0.61 -7.48 -9.34
N GLU A 213 0.65 -7.55 -8.00
CA GLU A 213 1.82 -7.34 -7.16
C GLU A 213 2.13 -8.56 -6.26
N THR A 214 1.76 -9.80 -6.62
CA THR A 214 2.03 -10.98 -5.76
C THR A 214 3.50 -11.16 -5.44
N ASP A 215 4.39 -10.81 -6.37
CA ASP A 215 5.85 -10.82 -6.14
C ASP A 215 6.27 -9.82 -5.03
N LEU A 216 5.44 -8.82 -4.72
CA LEU A 216 5.62 -7.87 -3.62
C LEU A 216 4.87 -8.29 -2.34
N MET A 217 3.91 -9.22 -2.45
CA MET A 217 3.09 -9.73 -1.35
C MET A 217 3.69 -11.03 -0.79
N GLY A 218 4.77 -10.88 -0.02
CA GLY A 218 5.25 -11.89 0.93
C GLY A 218 6.18 -12.98 0.42
N ASP A 219 6.77 -12.86 -0.77
CA ASP A 219 8.05 -13.52 -1.12
C ASP A 219 9.23 -12.58 -0.82
N ASP A 220 9.27 -12.02 0.40
CA ASP A 220 10.37 -11.18 0.83
C ASP A 220 11.69 -11.98 0.80
N PRO A 221 12.84 -11.37 0.44
CA PRO A 221 14.10 -12.10 0.32
C PRO A 221 14.55 -12.78 1.62
N GLY A 222 15.28 -13.88 1.47
CA GLY A 222 15.80 -14.68 2.58
C GLY A 222 14.85 -15.79 3.04
N ALA A 223 15.27 -16.51 4.08
CA ALA A 223 14.58 -17.70 4.54
C ALA A 223 13.19 -17.42 5.14
N HIS A 224 12.27 -18.35 4.94
CA HIS A 224 10.97 -18.42 5.59
C HIS A 224 11.07 -19.34 6.81
N CYS A 225 10.72 -18.79 7.97
CA CYS A 225 11.08 -19.38 9.25
C CYS A 225 9.88 -19.54 10.19
N ILE A 226 10.00 -20.50 11.11
CA ILE A 226 9.19 -20.60 12.32
C ILE A 226 10.01 -20.10 13.51
N VAL A 227 9.33 -19.71 14.59
CA VAL A 227 9.95 -19.40 15.89
C VAL A 227 9.69 -20.57 16.84
N PRO A 228 10.67 -21.48 17.06
CA PRO A 228 10.45 -22.66 17.91
C PRO A 228 10.00 -22.30 19.33
N ALA A 229 10.54 -21.22 19.89
CA ALA A 229 10.22 -20.74 21.22
C ALA A 229 8.86 -20.03 21.35
N GLY A 230 8.14 -19.79 20.25
CA GLY A 230 6.88 -19.04 20.27
C GLY A 230 6.99 -17.64 19.68
N MET A 231 6.07 -17.27 18.80
CA MET A 231 5.95 -15.93 18.24
C MET A 231 5.59 -14.89 19.31
N GLU A 232 4.91 -15.31 20.38
CA GLU A 232 4.54 -14.48 21.53
C GLU A 232 5.76 -13.85 22.22
N ARG A 233 6.95 -14.44 22.09
CA ARG A 233 8.21 -13.84 22.57
C ARG A 233 8.46 -12.44 22.04
N PHE A 234 8.04 -12.14 20.81
CA PHE A 234 8.13 -10.77 20.28
C PHE A 234 7.19 -9.81 21.01
N ILE A 235 5.98 -10.26 21.35
CA ILE A 235 5.02 -9.46 22.11
C ILE A 235 5.54 -9.22 23.52
N ASP A 236 6.06 -10.25 24.20
CA ASP A 236 6.66 -10.13 25.53
C ASP A 236 7.73 -9.03 25.55
N HIS A 237 8.70 -9.12 24.64
CA HIS A 237 9.81 -8.18 24.60
C HIS A 237 9.41 -6.76 24.14
N LEU A 238 8.43 -6.64 23.24
CA LEU A 238 7.93 -5.33 22.80
C LEU A 238 7.00 -4.68 23.82
N SER A 239 6.30 -5.47 24.65
CA SER A 239 5.36 -4.96 25.66
C SER A 239 6.01 -4.73 27.03
N GLU A 240 7.18 -5.32 27.30
CA GLU A 240 7.92 -5.12 28.55
C GLU A 240 8.08 -3.63 28.94
N PRO A 241 8.45 -2.70 28.04
CA PRO A 241 8.56 -1.28 28.38
C PRO A 241 7.22 -0.56 28.55
N LEU A 242 6.11 -1.24 28.23
CA LEU A 242 4.76 -0.69 28.17
C LEU A 242 3.84 -1.19 29.29
N LYS A 243 4.35 -2.01 30.21
CA LYS A 243 3.54 -2.67 31.26
C LYS A 243 2.65 -1.70 32.03
N ASP A 244 3.16 -0.50 32.31
CA ASP A 244 2.45 0.52 33.10
C ASP A 244 1.36 1.27 32.32
N VAL A 245 1.34 1.14 30.98
CA VAL A 245 0.36 1.83 30.11
C VAL A 245 -0.68 0.89 29.51
N ILE A 246 -0.51 -0.43 29.68
CA ILE A 246 -1.42 -1.45 29.16
C ILE A 246 -2.52 -1.72 30.20
N HIS A 247 -3.77 -1.65 29.76
CA HIS A 247 -4.94 -1.99 30.56
C HIS A 247 -5.73 -3.10 29.86
N THR A 248 -5.71 -4.31 30.42
CA THR A 248 -6.47 -5.47 29.91
C THR A 248 -7.89 -5.48 30.46
N ASN A 249 -8.76 -6.30 29.88
CA ASN A 249 -10.19 -6.37 30.22
C ASN A 249 -10.92 -5.00 30.12
N VAL A 250 -10.47 -4.14 29.20
CA VAL A 250 -11.10 -2.84 28.89
C VAL A 250 -11.65 -2.87 27.48
N SER A 251 -12.93 -3.18 27.35
CA SER A 251 -13.61 -3.18 26.05
C SER A 251 -14.21 -1.81 25.75
N VAL A 252 -13.82 -1.21 24.63
CA VAL A 252 -14.37 0.07 24.16
C VAL A 252 -15.63 -0.16 23.33
N SER A 253 -16.69 0.61 23.58
CA SER A 253 -17.96 0.57 22.86
C SER A 253 -18.21 1.80 21.99
N ALA A 254 -17.68 2.98 22.34
CA ALA A 254 -17.88 4.18 21.53
C ALA A 254 -16.67 5.14 21.57
N ILE A 255 -16.50 5.88 20.49
CA ILE A 255 -15.52 6.94 20.32
C ILE A 255 -16.24 8.18 19.80
N ASN A 256 -16.36 9.19 20.65
CA ASN A 256 -16.83 10.51 20.25
C ASN A 256 -15.63 11.43 19.99
N TYR A 257 -15.51 11.93 18.77
CA TYR A 257 -14.43 12.82 18.33
C TYR A 257 -14.92 14.20 17.85
N ASP A 258 -16.20 14.52 18.08
CA ASP A 258 -16.81 15.84 17.78
C ASP A 258 -16.59 16.88 18.89
N GLY A 259 -16.10 16.44 20.06
CA GLY A 259 -15.97 17.29 21.23
C GLY A 259 -14.99 18.46 21.03
N PRO A 260 -15.18 19.60 21.71
CA PRO A 260 -14.26 20.74 21.59
C PRO A 260 -12.84 20.39 22.08
N ASP A 261 -12.72 19.52 23.09
CA ASP A 261 -11.49 19.29 23.86
C ASP A 261 -10.75 17.99 23.51
N GLY A 262 -11.16 17.26 22.46
CA GLY A 262 -10.50 16.02 22.03
C GLY A 262 -11.48 14.89 21.74
N VAL A 263 -11.10 13.67 22.12
CA VAL A 263 -11.89 12.45 21.97
C VAL A 263 -12.33 11.90 23.31
N VAL A 264 -13.56 11.39 23.35
CA VAL A 264 -14.16 10.71 24.51
C VAL A 264 -14.39 9.25 24.12
N ILE A 265 -13.87 8.35 24.94
CA ILE A 265 -13.84 6.91 24.71
C ILE A 265 -14.68 6.26 25.80
N GLU A 266 -15.77 5.62 25.41
CA GLU A 266 -16.67 4.94 26.33
C GLU A 266 -16.39 3.45 26.33
N CYS A 267 -16.24 2.89 27.53
CA CYS A 267 -16.05 1.46 27.75
C CYS A 267 -17.37 0.77 28.06
N THR A 268 -17.46 -0.52 27.75
CA THR A 268 -18.68 -1.32 27.95
C THR A 268 -19.12 -1.43 29.41
N ASP A 269 -18.21 -1.22 30.35
CA ASP A 269 -18.49 -1.24 31.79
C ASP A 269 -18.88 0.13 32.37
N GLY A 270 -19.09 1.12 31.50
CA GLY A 270 -19.47 2.48 31.86
C GLY A 270 -18.30 3.39 32.22
N ARG A 271 -17.05 2.91 32.20
CA ARG A 271 -15.88 3.80 32.32
C ARG A 271 -15.77 4.70 31.09
N THR A 272 -15.24 5.91 31.30
CA THR A 272 -14.98 6.87 30.23
C THR A 272 -13.54 7.36 30.32
N VAL A 273 -12.86 7.38 29.18
CA VAL A 273 -11.49 7.87 29.03
C VAL A 273 -11.50 9.03 28.04
N THR A 274 -10.79 10.12 28.35
CA THR A 274 -10.61 11.24 27.41
C THR A 274 -9.19 11.26 26.87
N ALA A 275 -9.02 11.70 25.62
CA ALA A 275 -7.70 11.91 25.04
C ALA A 275 -7.67 13.06 24.01
N ASP A 276 -6.49 13.58 23.67
CA ASP A 276 -6.37 14.50 22.52
C ASP A 276 -6.57 13.74 21.20
N HIS A 277 -6.05 12.51 21.12
CA HIS A 277 -6.13 11.63 19.95
C HIS A 277 -6.38 10.16 20.35
N VAL A 278 -6.95 9.39 19.43
CA VAL A 278 -7.13 7.94 19.56
C VAL A 278 -6.56 7.19 18.35
N ILE A 279 -5.83 6.11 18.61
CA ILE A 279 -5.37 5.15 17.60
C ILE A 279 -6.20 3.88 17.73
N VAL A 280 -6.98 3.57 16.69
CA VAL A 280 -7.78 2.35 16.57
C VAL A 280 -6.91 1.28 15.91
N ALA A 281 -6.49 0.29 16.69
CA ALA A 281 -5.68 -0.85 16.27
C ALA A 281 -6.43 -2.19 16.42
N THR A 282 -7.77 -2.13 16.41
CA THR A 282 -8.65 -3.32 16.44
C THR A 282 -8.65 -4.05 15.10
N SER A 283 -9.07 -5.32 15.09
CA SER A 283 -9.21 -6.07 13.83
C SER A 283 -10.28 -5.47 12.93
N LEU A 284 -10.12 -5.62 11.60
CA LEU A 284 -11.14 -5.24 10.63
C LEU A 284 -12.47 -5.96 10.91
N GLY A 285 -12.42 -7.26 11.22
CA GLY A 285 -13.61 -8.03 11.57
C GLY A 285 -14.39 -7.45 12.76
N PHE A 286 -13.71 -6.90 13.77
CA PHE A 286 -14.39 -6.21 14.87
C PHE A 286 -15.08 -4.93 14.41
N LEU A 287 -14.42 -4.11 13.57
CA LEU A 287 -15.01 -2.90 12.99
C LEU A 287 -16.27 -3.23 12.17
N GLN A 288 -16.27 -4.35 11.44
CA GLN A 288 -17.41 -4.80 10.63
C GLN A 288 -18.63 -5.19 11.47
N THR A 289 -18.45 -5.59 12.74
CA THR A 289 -19.58 -5.91 13.62
C THR A 289 -20.43 -4.69 13.97
N GLY A 290 -19.91 -3.47 13.78
CA GLY A 290 -20.58 -2.23 14.18
C GLY A 290 -20.70 -2.03 15.70
N ARG A 291 -20.06 -2.88 16.52
CA ARG A 291 -20.07 -2.79 17.99
C ARG A 291 -19.23 -1.65 18.55
N LEU A 292 -18.30 -1.11 17.76
CA LEU A 292 -17.56 0.10 18.08
C LEU A 292 -18.22 1.28 17.36
N HIS A 293 -18.90 2.12 18.12
CA HIS A 293 -19.63 3.27 17.59
C HIS A 293 -18.73 4.49 17.45
N PHE A 294 -18.86 5.22 16.34
CA PHE A 294 -18.13 6.46 16.08
C PHE A 294 -19.11 7.63 16.07
N GLN A 295 -18.78 8.72 16.77
CA GLN A 295 -19.59 9.94 16.83
C GLN A 295 -18.73 11.18 16.51
N PRO A 296 -19.00 11.92 15.42
CA PRO A 296 -19.92 11.59 14.33
C PRO A 296 -19.54 10.27 13.63
N GLU A 297 -20.38 9.80 12.71
CA GLU A 297 -20.05 8.60 11.93
C GLU A 297 -18.76 8.81 11.09
N LEU A 298 -18.06 7.70 10.82
CA LEU A 298 -16.90 7.72 9.93
C LEU A 298 -17.31 8.13 8.50
N PRO A 299 -16.44 8.80 7.72
CA PRO A 299 -16.72 9.16 6.34
C PRO A 299 -17.16 7.95 5.50
N SER A 300 -18.10 8.17 4.57
CA SER A 300 -18.70 7.11 3.73
C SER A 300 -17.67 6.28 2.96
N VAL A 301 -16.58 6.90 2.51
CA VAL A 301 -15.47 6.23 1.83
C VAL A 301 -14.81 5.19 2.75
N LYS A 302 -14.64 5.53 4.03
CA LYS A 302 -14.02 4.66 5.05
C LYS A 302 -14.98 3.55 5.51
N THR A 303 -16.24 3.86 5.75
CA THR A 303 -17.24 2.83 6.07
C THR A 303 -17.48 1.89 4.90
N GLY A 304 -17.46 2.39 3.67
CA GLY A 304 -17.47 1.59 2.45
C GLY A 304 -16.26 0.63 2.38
N ALA A 305 -15.06 1.10 2.73
CA ALA A 305 -13.85 0.27 2.73
C ALA A 305 -13.93 -0.85 3.77
N ILE A 306 -14.37 -0.52 4.99
CA ILE A 306 -14.58 -1.49 6.06
C ILE A 306 -15.58 -2.56 5.63
N LYS A 307 -16.69 -2.18 4.98
CA LYS A 307 -17.75 -3.12 4.58
C LYS A 307 -17.35 -4.04 3.42
N ARG A 308 -16.63 -3.52 2.41
CA ARG A 308 -16.26 -4.30 1.21
C ARG A 308 -15.03 -5.19 1.41
N SER A 309 -14.18 -4.84 2.37
CA SER A 309 -13.01 -5.64 2.75
C SER A 309 -13.44 -7.00 3.28
N LYS A 310 -12.90 -8.11 2.77
CA LYS A 310 -13.22 -9.46 3.22
C LYS A 310 -12.25 -9.93 4.31
N MET A 311 -12.78 -10.40 5.42
CA MET A 311 -12.00 -11.13 6.42
C MET A 311 -11.85 -12.58 5.95
N GLY A 312 -10.65 -12.98 5.56
CA GLY A 312 -10.33 -14.37 5.23
C GLY A 312 -10.30 -15.25 6.47
N GLN A 313 -10.55 -16.54 6.33
CA GLN A 313 -10.52 -17.50 7.42
C GLN A 313 -9.48 -18.58 7.18
N TYR A 314 -8.75 -18.90 8.24
CA TYR A 314 -7.71 -19.90 8.24
C TYR A 314 -7.78 -20.67 9.57
N MET A 315 -7.99 -21.98 9.51
CA MET A 315 -8.06 -22.84 10.68
C MET A 315 -6.90 -23.83 10.68
N LYS A 316 -6.24 -23.96 11.83
CA LYS A 316 -5.19 -24.92 12.13
C LYS A 316 -5.73 -26.05 12.97
N VAL A 317 -5.40 -27.27 12.61
CA VAL A 317 -5.75 -28.48 13.36
C VAL A 317 -4.46 -29.18 13.72
N LEU A 318 -4.07 -29.08 14.99
CA LEU A 318 -2.84 -29.70 15.50
C LEU A 318 -3.18 -31.00 16.20
N VAL A 319 -2.53 -32.08 15.77
CA VAL A 319 -2.74 -33.42 16.31
C VAL A 319 -1.40 -34.00 16.76
N GLN A 320 -1.33 -34.41 18.02
CA GLN A 320 -0.16 -35.10 18.56
C GLN A 320 -0.32 -36.61 18.39
N PHE A 321 0.73 -37.21 17.86
CA PHE A 321 0.88 -38.65 17.73
C PHE A 321 1.82 -39.24 18.79
N PRO A 322 1.69 -40.55 19.09
CA PRO A 322 2.59 -41.25 20.01
C PRO A 322 4.05 -41.28 19.52
N GLU A 323 4.23 -41.39 18.21
CA GLU A 323 5.52 -41.45 17.54
C GLU A 323 5.43 -40.84 16.14
N VAL A 324 6.60 -40.57 15.55
CA VAL A 324 6.70 -40.03 14.19
C VAL A 324 6.72 -41.19 13.19
N PHE A 325 5.57 -41.47 12.58
CA PHE A 325 5.40 -42.50 11.55
C PHE A 325 5.61 -41.97 10.11
N TRP A 326 5.67 -40.66 9.94
CA TRP A 326 5.93 -39.97 8.67
C TRP A 326 7.43 -39.68 8.46
N PRO A 327 7.88 -39.32 7.24
CA PRO A 327 9.27 -38.93 6.99
C PRO A 327 9.66 -37.68 7.81
N LYS A 328 10.66 -37.83 8.69
CA LYS A 328 11.08 -36.78 9.64
C LYS A 328 11.57 -35.49 8.97
N GLN A 329 12.14 -35.62 7.78
CA GLN A 329 12.66 -34.51 6.98
C GLN A 329 11.57 -33.79 6.16
N ALA A 330 10.37 -34.38 6.01
CA ALA A 330 9.30 -33.76 5.24
C ALA A 330 8.96 -32.38 5.80
N THR A 331 8.92 -31.37 4.95
CA THR A 331 8.49 -30.03 5.32
C THR A 331 6.96 -29.98 5.36
N PHE A 332 6.35 -30.38 4.25
CA PHE A 332 4.93 -30.46 4.05
C PHE A 332 4.57 -31.79 3.40
N MET A 333 3.35 -32.25 3.66
CA MET A 333 2.74 -33.40 3.02
C MET A 333 1.40 -32.94 2.45
N ALA A 334 1.27 -32.94 1.13
CA ALA A 334 0.03 -32.56 0.46
C ALA A 334 -0.65 -33.76 -0.19
N GLN A 335 -1.96 -33.87 -0.01
CA GLN A 335 -2.81 -34.77 -0.78
C GLN A 335 -3.32 -34.03 -2.00
N ILE A 336 -3.21 -34.64 -3.19
CA ILE A 336 -3.76 -34.05 -4.42
C ILE A 336 -5.22 -34.45 -4.67
N GLN A 337 -5.69 -35.53 -4.04
CA GLN A 337 -7.07 -36.03 -4.18
C GLN A 337 -7.94 -35.56 -3.01
N ASP A 338 -9.06 -34.91 -3.34
CA ASP A 338 -10.11 -34.60 -2.36
C ASP A 338 -11.08 -35.79 -2.26
N ASN A 339 -10.91 -36.59 -1.19
CA ASN A 339 -11.79 -37.72 -0.88
C ASN A 339 -12.90 -37.36 0.12
N SER A 340 -13.19 -36.07 0.37
CA SER A 340 -14.21 -35.68 1.36
C SER A 340 -15.63 -36.11 0.96
N ASN A 341 -15.87 -36.35 -0.33
CA ASN A 341 -17.15 -36.83 -0.87
C ASN A 341 -17.22 -38.35 -1.04
N ALA A 342 -16.17 -39.09 -0.68
CA ALA A 342 -16.19 -40.55 -0.73
C ALA A 342 -17.21 -41.10 0.27
N SER A 343 -18.25 -41.76 -0.23
CA SER A 343 -19.34 -42.29 0.57
C SER A 343 -18.95 -43.63 1.19
N ASP A 344 -18.18 -43.56 2.27
CA ASP A 344 -17.72 -44.75 3.00
C ASP A 344 -18.29 -44.79 4.42
N CYS A 345 -18.39 -45.99 4.99
CA CYS A 345 -18.97 -46.28 6.30
C CYS A 345 -18.20 -45.69 7.51
N ASN A 346 -17.03 -45.06 7.28
CA ASN A 346 -15.99 -44.77 8.28
C ASN A 346 -15.96 -43.31 8.76
N GLY A 347 -17.12 -42.74 9.10
CA GLY A 347 -17.20 -41.41 9.69
C GLY A 347 -17.08 -40.25 8.69
N ARG A 348 -17.23 -39.02 9.19
CA ARG A 348 -17.28 -37.81 8.36
C ARG A 348 -15.86 -37.42 7.95
N ARG A 349 -15.60 -37.37 6.63
CA ARG A 349 -14.29 -37.03 6.07
C ARG A 349 -14.14 -35.52 5.89
N ILE A 350 -12.94 -35.02 6.13
CA ILE A 350 -12.52 -33.65 5.82
C ILE A 350 -11.24 -33.73 5.01
N TYR A 351 -11.15 -32.93 3.96
CA TYR A 351 -9.96 -32.83 3.14
C TYR A 351 -9.06 -31.70 3.62
N PHE A 352 -7.84 -32.06 4.02
CA PHE A 352 -6.76 -31.17 4.41
C PHE A 352 -5.72 -31.13 3.28
N PRO A 353 -5.73 -30.12 2.41
CA PRO A 353 -4.86 -30.10 1.23
C PRO A 353 -3.37 -30.05 1.60
N LEU A 354 -3.06 -29.47 2.77
CA LEU A 354 -1.70 -29.28 3.25
C LEU A 354 -1.59 -29.71 4.71
N VAL A 355 -0.60 -30.54 5.02
CA VAL A 355 -0.22 -30.91 6.38
C VAL A 355 1.23 -30.48 6.64
N PHE A 356 1.45 -29.68 7.67
CA PHE A 356 2.76 -29.21 8.10
C PHE A 356 3.34 -30.09 9.22
N ASN A 357 4.64 -30.40 9.10
CA ASN A 357 5.34 -31.28 10.03
C ASN A 357 6.07 -30.48 11.14
N TYR A 358 5.54 -30.51 12.37
CA TYR A 358 6.20 -29.84 13.50
C TYR A 358 7.48 -30.53 13.97
N TYR A 359 7.73 -31.78 13.58
CA TYR A 359 8.98 -32.45 13.93
C TYR A 359 10.19 -31.72 13.32
N LEU A 360 10.07 -31.23 12.08
CA LEU A 360 11.12 -30.46 11.43
C LEU A 360 11.41 -29.15 12.17
N ALA A 361 10.38 -28.46 12.65
CA ALA A 361 10.50 -27.15 13.28
C ALA A 361 10.85 -27.21 14.77
N LYS A 362 10.30 -28.19 15.50
CA LYS A 362 10.28 -28.24 16.97
C LYS A 362 10.64 -29.62 17.55
N ASN A 363 10.95 -30.63 16.72
CA ASN A 363 11.32 -31.99 17.14
C ASN A 363 10.26 -32.68 18.01
N VAL A 364 8.98 -32.47 17.68
CA VAL A 364 7.82 -33.05 18.36
C VAL A 364 6.90 -33.80 17.37
N PRO A 365 6.20 -34.87 17.80
CA PRO A 365 5.34 -35.67 16.93
C PRO A 365 3.97 -35.00 16.73
N ILE A 366 3.96 -33.80 16.17
CA ILE A 366 2.73 -33.04 15.89
C ILE A 366 2.61 -32.81 14.38
N LEU A 367 1.40 -33.01 13.85
CA LEU A 367 1.02 -32.60 12.50
C LEU A 367 0.00 -31.48 12.58
N GLU A 368 0.15 -30.46 11.72
CA GLU A 368 -0.80 -29.36 11.56
C GLU A 368 -1.51 -29.48 10.21
N GLY A 369 -2.81 -29.80 10.22
CA GLY A 369 -3.69 -29.69 9.07
C GLY A 369 -4.28 -28.29 8.95
N VAL A 370 -4.54 -27.86 7.71
CA VAL A 370 -5.05 -26.51 7.42
C VAL A 370 -6.39 -26.57 6.71
N LEU A 371 -7.34 -25.72 7.13
CA LEU A 371 -8.63 -25.47 6.47
C LEU A 371 -8.79 -23.97 6.20
N ILE A 372 -9.40 -23.62 5.07
CA ILE A 372 -9.46 -22.22 4.59
C ILE A 372 -10.89 -21.85 4.19
N GLY A 373 -11.24 -20.58 4.37
CA GLY A 373 -12.44 -19.96 3.82
C GLY A 373 -13.74 -20.56 4.36
N ASP A 374 -14.77 -20.59 3.52
CA ASP A 374 -16.12 -21.03 3.91
C ASP A 374 -16.13 -22.48 4.42
N LYS A 375 -15.25 -23.34 3.89
CA LYS A 375 -15.08 -24.73 4.39
C LYS A 375 -14.66 -24.75 5.86
N ALA A 376 -13.82 -23.82 6.32
CA ALA A 376 -13.45 -23.72 7.73
C ALA A 376 -14.66 -23.28 8.61
N SER A 377 -15.47 -22.34 8.14
CA SER A 377 -16.71 -21.91 8.81
C SER A 377 -17.74 -23.04 8.88
N GLU A 378 -18.02 -23.70 7.76
CA GLU A 378 -18.97 -24.81 7.67
C GLU A 378 -18.57 -25.97 8.56
N ILE A 379 -17.28 -26.34 8.53
CA ILE A 379 -16.74 -27.40 9.38
C ILE A 379 -16.83 -27.00 10.85
N SER A 380 -16.40 -25.80 11.22
CA SER A 380 -16.49 -25.32 12.62
C SER A 380 -17.92 -25.28 13.15
N ALA A 381 -18.91 -25.02 12.29
CA ALA A 381 -20.32 -25.00 12.67
C ALA A 381 -20.94 -26.40 12.77
N SER A 382 -20.39 -27.37 12.04
CA SER A 382 -21.01 -28.68 11.82
C SER A 382 -20.27 -29.83 12.48
N PHE A 383 -19.05 -29.64 12.97
CA PHE A 383 -18.19 -30.66 13.57
C PHE A 383 -17.64 -30.18 14.92
N THR A 384 -17.38 -31.14 15.80
CA THR A 384 -16.62 -30.95 17.05
C THR A 384 -15.11 -30.96 16.77
N ASP A 385 -14.31 -30.38 17.66
CA ASP A 385 -12.84 -30.38 17.55
C ASP A 385 -12.28 -31.81 17.46
N GLU A 386 -12.86 -32.75 18.21
CA GLU A 386 -12.51 -34.16 18.17
C GLU A 386 -12.82 -34.79 16.81
N GLU A 387 -13.98 -34.50 16.21
CA GLU A 387 -14.32 -35.00 14.87
C GLU A 387 -13.39 -34.42 13.80
N ILE A 388 -13.02 -33.14 13.90
CA ILE A 388 -12.12 -32.48 12.94
C ILE A 388 -10.74 -33.12 12.98
N ALA A 389 -10.20 -33.35 14.18
CA ALA A 389 -8.90 -33.99 14.33
C ALA A 389 -8.91 -35.47 13.99
N HIS A 390 -10.01 -36.17 14.31
CA HIS A 390 -10.21 -37.53 13.84
C HIS A 390 -10.23 -37.57 12.31
N ALA A 391 -10.82 -36.59 11.63
CA ALA A 391 -10.77 -36.52 10.17
C ALA A 391 -9.34 -36.31 9.63
N LEU A 392 -8.50 -35.53 10.31
CA LEU A 392 -7.08 -35.42 9.95
C LEU A 392 -6.36 -36.76 10.14
N PHE A 393 -6.63 -37.48 11.24
CA PHE A 393 -6.12 -38.83 11.47
C PHE A 393 -6.52 -39.79 10.35
N LEU A 394 -7.80 -39.81 9.97
CA LEU A 394 -8.32 -40.62 8.88
C LEU A 394 -7.62 -40.32 7.54
N GLN A 395 -7.35 -39.06 7.22
CA GLN A 395 -6.56 -38.72 6.02
C GLN A 395 -5.11 -39.21 6.11
N MET A 396 -4.51 -39.18 7.30
CA MET A 396 -3.17 -39.72 7.51
C MET A 396 -3.15 -41.26 7.41
N GLN A 397 -4.22 -41.95 7.80
CA GLN A 397 -4.39 -43.38 7.55
C GLN A 397 -4.48 -43.69 6.05
N ASP A 398 -5.23 -42.88 5.30
CA ASP A 398 -5.30 -43.04 3.84
C ASP A 398 -3.91 -42.84 3.18
N THR A 399 -3.07 -41.98 3.78
CA THR A 399 -1.74 -41.63 3.26
C THR A 399 -0.67 -42.67 3.63
N PHE A 400 -0.64 -43.13 4.88
CA PHE A 400 0.45 -43.95 5.42
C PHE A 400 0.04 -45.39 5.74
N GLY A 401 -1.23 -45.72 5.59
CA GLY A 401 -1.81 -47.03 5.88
C GLY A 401 -2.59 -47.07 7.19
N PRO A 402 -3.40 -48.12 7.40
CA PRO A 402 -4.34 -48.22 8.51
C PRO A 402 -3.65 -48.41 9.88
N ASP A 403 -2.41 -48.88 9.90
CA ASP A 403 -1.68 -49.27 11.11
C ASP A 403 -0.93 -48.09 11.78
N ILE A 404 -1.18 -46.85 11.36
CA ILE A 404 -0.59 -45.68 12.03
C ILE A 404 -1.15 -45.52 13.46
N PRO A 405 -0.34 -45.03 14.40
CA PRO A 405 -0.76 -44.93 15.80
C PRO A 405 -1.88 -43.90 15.99
N GLU A 406 -2.87 -44.25 16.83
CA GLU A 406 -3.95 -43.35 17.23
C GLU A 406 -3.41 -42.12 17.97
N PRO A 407 -3.97 -40.91 17.74
CA PRO A 407 -3.48 -39.68 18.35
C PRO A 407 -3.80 -39.59 19.85
N TRP A 408 -2.95 -38.87 20.59
CA TRP A 408 -3.10 -38.69 22.05
C TRP A 408 -3.89 -37.44 22.44
N SER A 409 -3.80 -36.38 21.65
CA SER A 409 -4.36 -35.06 22.00
C SER A 409 -4.60 -34.23 20.74
N VAL A 410 -5.62 -33.38 20.82
CA VAL A 410 -6.22 -32.66 19.70
C VAL A 410 -6.35 -31.17 20.06
N GLY A 411 -6.08 -30.29 19.11
CA GLY A 411 -6.52 -28.89 19.18
C GLY A 411 -6.83 -28.31 17.81
N ALA A 412 -7.94 -27.56 17.69
CA ALA A 412 -8.30 -26.79 16.51
C ALA A 412 -8.38 -25.30 16.84
N TYR A 413 -7.87 -24.44 15.94
CA TYR A 413 -7.76 -23.00 16.17
C TYR A 413 -8.05 -22.23 14.89
N SER A 414 -8.92 -21.22 14.94
CA SER A 414 -9.21 -20.35 13.79
C SER A 414 -8.52 -18.99 13.94
N CYS A 415 -8.01 -18.48 12.83
CA CYS A 415 -7.47 -17.14 12.70
C CYS A 415 -8.02 -16.48 11.44
N VAL A 416 -8.11 -15.15 11.48
CA VAL A 416 -8.79 -14.37 10.44
C VAL A 416 -7.78 -13.47 9.72
N THR A 417 -7.66 -13.62 8.41
CA THR A 417 -6.84 -12.80 7.52
C THR A 417 -7.69 -11.68 6.90
N VAL A 418 -7.09 -10.80 6.11
CA VAL A 418 -7.79 -9.65 5.53
C VAL A 418 -7.45 -9.54 4.05
N GLN A 419 -8.46 -9.45 3.18
CA GLN A 419 -8.32 -9.04 1.79
C GLN A 419 -9.20 -7.82 1.53
N ASN A 420 -8.67 -6.82 0.84
CA ASN A 420 -9.42 -5.61 0.48
C ASN A 420 -9.20 -5.32 -1.01
N ALA A 421 -9.99 -4.41 -1.59
CA ALA A 421 -9.61 -3.88 -2.91
C ALA A 421 -8.26 -3.13 -2.81
N TYR A 422 -7.53 -3.03 -3.94
CA TYR A 422 -6.16 -2.51 -3.99
C TYR A 422 -5.98 -1.13 -3.29
N GLU A 423 -7.00 -0.27 -3.36
CA GLU A 423 -6.99 1.08 -2.76
C GLU A 423 -7.38 1.13 -1.27
N ASP A 424 -8.03 0.08 -0.76
CA ASP A 424 -8.66 0.08 0.55
C ASP A 424 -7.67 0.18 1.72
N PRO A 425 -6.49 -0.48 1.73
CA PRO A 425 -5.54 -0.27 2.81
C PRO A 425 -5.12 1.20 2.94
N ASN A 426 -5.06 1.93 1.83
CA ASN A 426 -4.76 3.36 1.82
C ASN A 426 -5.92 4.20 2.37
N VAL A 427 -7.17 3.79 2.15
CA VAL A 427 -8.35 4.43 2.76
C VAL A 427 -8.44 4.11 4.25
N LEU A 428 -8.19 2.85 4.62
CA LEU A 428 -8.27 2.38 6.01
C LEU A 428 -7.26 3.10 6.89
N LYS A 429 -6.03 3.35 6.41
CA LYS A 429 -4.99 4.06 7.18
C LYS A 429 -5.20 5.57 7.33
N GLN A 430 -6.11 6.19 6.56
CA GLN A 430 -6.34 7.65 6.62
C GLN A 430 -6.86 8.07 8.00
N THR A 431 -6.40 9.22 8.48
CA THR A 431 -6.90 9.82 9.72
C THR A 431 -8.26 10.47 9.52
N VAL A 432 -9.11 10.44 10.55
CA VAL A 432 -10.39 11.15 10.57
C VAL A 432 -10.31 12.32 11.55
N ALA A 433 -10.65 13.51 11.08
CA ALA A 433 -10.63 14.77 11.84
C ALA A 433 -9.28 15.08 12.54
N ASN A 434 -8.17 14.50 12.06
CA ASN A 434 -6.86 14.51 12.72
C ASN A 434 -6.86 14.02 14.18
N ARG A 435 -7.91 13.30 14.60
CA ARG A 435 -8.14 12.85 15.97
C ARG A 435 -8.25 11.34 16.09
N VAL A 436 -8.81 10.69 15.07
CA VAL A 436 -8.95 9.23 15.00
C VAL A 436 -7.99 8.69 13.96
N LEU A 437 -7.10 7.81 14.40
CA LEU A 437 -6.08 7.17 13.60
C LEU A 437 -6.31 5.68 13.51
N PHE A 438 -5.83 5.04 12.46
CA PHE A 438 -6.02 3.62 12.23
C PHE A 438 -4.68 2.94 11.98
N ALA A 439 -4.46 1.82 12.65
CA ALA A 439 -3.31 0.93 12.47
C ALA A 439 -3.80 -0.52 12.48
N GLY A 440 -2.95 -1.46 12.05
CA GLY A 440 -3.31 -2.86 11.89
C GLY A 440 -2.91 -3.40 10.53
N GLU A 441 -2.96 -4.72 10.37
CA GLU A 441 -2.56 -5.40 9.15
C GLU A 441 -3.39 -4.99 7.93
N ALA A 442 -4.67 -4.70 8.12
CA ALA A 442 -5.59 -4.27 7.06
C ALA A 442 -5.21 -2.90 6.46
N ALA A 443 -4.39 -2.12 7.15
CA ALA A 443 -3.99 -0.76 6.78
C ALA A 443 -2.65 -0.69 6.02
N ASN A 444 -2.05 -1.84 5.67
CA ASN A 444 -0.79 -1.91 4.95
C ASN A 444 -0.90 -2.87 3.76
N LEU A 445 -0.90 -2.31 2.55
CA LEU A 445 -1.05 -3.05 1.29
C LEU A 445 0.08 -4.07 1.06
N LYS A 446 1.34 -3.66 1.28
CA LYS A 446 2.51 -4.49 0.92
C LYS A 446 2.56 -5.81 1.68
N TYR A 447 2.30 -5.77 2.99
CA TYR A 447 2.45 -6.94 3.87
C TYR A 447 1.12 -7.44 4.42
N GLN A 448 0.02 -7.18 3.68
CA GLN A 448 -1.33 -7.45 4.14
C GLN A 448 -1.48 -8.90 4.65
N GLY A 449 -2.14 -9.08 5.79
CA GLY A 449 -2.30 -10.38 6.45
C GLY A 449 -1.07 -10.86 7.27
N ALA A 450 0.09 -10.21 7.15
CA ALA A 450 1.32 -10.60 7.84
C ALA A 450 1.64 -9.75 9.09
N LEU A 451 2.55 -10.25 9.92
CA LEU A 451 3.05 -9.56 11.12
C LEU A 451 3.69 -8.21 10.79
N GLN A 452 4.44 -8.15 9.67
CA GLN A 452 5.11 -6.95 9.20
C GLN A 452 4.10 -5.81 8.97
N ALA A 453 2.92 -6.08 8.41
CA ALA A 453 1.90 -5.07 8.20
C ALA A 453 1.41 -4.45 9.51
N ALA A 454 1.12 -5.27 10.52
CA ALA A 454 0.72 -4.80 11.84
C ALA A 454 1.85 -4.00 12.51
N TYR A 455 3.08 -4.53 12.49
CA TYR A 455 4.25 -3.84 13.07
C TYR A 455 4.50 -2.48 12.40
N PHE A 456 4.56 -2.42 11.07
CA PHE A 456 4.85 -1.19 10.34
C PHE A 456 3.72 -0.18 10.44
N SER A 457 2.45 -0.61 10.34
CA SER A 457 1.32 0.31 10.48
C SER A 457 1.28 0.98 11.86
N GLY A 458 1.68 0.26 12.91
CA GLY A 458 1.84 0.81 14.26
C GLY A 458 3.10 1.65 14.44
N ALA A 459 4.26 1.18 13.97
CA ALA A 459 5.57 1.82 14.19
C ALA A 459 5.79 3.12 13.40
N LEU A 460 4.86 3.50 12.54
CA LEU A 460 4.92 4.67 11.67
C LEU A 460 4.97 5.97 12.51
N ARG A 461 6.16 6.59 12.56
CA ARG A 461 6.46 7.87 13.27
C ARG A 461 5.77 9.08 12.63
N GLY A 462 4.54 9.37 13.06
CA GLY A 462 3.84 10.61 12.75
C GLY A 462 2.32 10.53 12.85
N LEU A 463 1.82 9.53 13.60
CA LEU A 463 0.40 9.39 13.91
C LEU A 463 -0.15 10.63 14.64
N ILE A 464 0.66 11.41 15.36
CA ILE A 464 0.14 12.52 16.17
C ILE A 464 1.01 13.78 16.00
N PRO A 465 0.43 14.93 15.61
CA PRO A 465 1.16 16.20 15.52
C PRO A 465 1.45 16.80 16.92
N PRO A 466 2.62 17.42 17.15
CA PRO A 466 2.95 18.07 18.43
C PRO A 466 2.13 19.37 18.67
N ARG A 467 1.74 19.67 19.93
CA ARG A 467 1.07 20.94 20.31
C ARG A 467 2.08 22.06 20.67
N GLY A 468 1.95 23.19 19.97
CA GLY A 468 2.02 24.55 20.55
C GLY A 468 3.39 25.15 20.90
N GLY A 469 4.06 25.74 19.91
CA GLY A 469 4.90 26.93 20.10
C GLY A 469 4.49 27.95 19.03
N ALA A 470 4.21 29.19 19.42
CA ALA A 470 3.93 30.27 18.47
C ALA A 470 5.12 30.36 17.47
N GLY A 471 4.85 30.01 16.21
CA GLY A 471 5.87 29.76 15.20
C GLY A 471 5.78 28.33 14.66
N CYS A 472 4.94 28.15 13.64
CA CYS A 472 4.75 26.90 12.90
C CYS A 472 6.09 26.24 12.52
N ARG A 473 6.54 25.27 13.32
CA ARG A 473 7.53 24.25 12.92
C ARG A 473 6.83 22.90 12.88
N TYR A 474 6.39 22.50 11.69
CA TYR A 474 5.98 21.12 11.44
C TYR A 474 7.25 20.26 11.36
N ILE A 475 7.50 19.45 12.39
CA ILE A 475 8.53 18.41 12.36
C ILE A 475 7.96 17.19 11.63
N ARG A 476 8.69 16.74 10.61
CA ARG A 476 8.39 15.61 9.71
C ARG A 476 8.42 14.22 10.34
N TRP A 477 7.69 13.34 9.67
CA TRP A 477 7.91 11.90 9.53
C TRP A 477 9.38 11.59 9.20
N ARG A 478 10.11 10.98 10.15
CA ARG A 478 11.42 10.37 9.89
C ARG A 478 11.26 8.84 9.84
N PRO A 479 11.56 8.17 8.71
CA PRO A 479 12.07 6.81 8.76
C PRO A 479 13.39 6.82 9.54
N PHE A 480 13.67 5.75 10.27
CA PHE A 480 14.95 5.55 10.93
C PHE A 480 16.09 5.69 9.89
N LYS A 481 17.08 6.54 10.18
CA LYS A 481 18.37 6.54 9.47
C LYS A 481 19.02 5.18 9.67
N ALA A 482 19.24 4.42 8.60
CA ALA A 482 20.23 3.36 8.59
C ALA A 482 21.62 4.00 8.49
N ASP A 483 22.11 4.59 9.58
CA ASP A 483 23.52 4.99 9.68
C ASP A 483 24.33 3.77 10.16
N VAL A 484 24.65 2.85 9.25
CA VAL A 484 25.92 2.11 9.20
C VAL A 484 26.28 1.98 7.72
N CYS A 485 26.84 3.04 7.15
CA CYS A 485 27.50 2.99 5.85
C CYS A 485 28.88 2.34 6.05
N ALA A 486 29.09 1.15 5.49
CA ALA A 486 30.42 0.69 5.12
C ALA A 486 30.53 0.75 3.59
N GLU A 487 31.58 1.41 3.12
CA GLU A 487 31.81 1.78 1.72
C GLU A 487 32.07 0.58 0.82
N GLY A 488 31.59 0.67 -0.42
CA GLY A 488 32.17 -0.03 -1.57
C GLY A 488 31.37 -1.19 -2.14
N ASP A 489 30.24 -0.94 -2.79
CA ASP A 489 29.87 -1.70 -3.99
C ASP A 489 28.80 -1.00 -4.85
N ILE A 490 29.06 -0.93 -6.16
CA ILE A 490 28.34 -0.08 -7.13
C ILE A 490 27.00 -0.69 -7.59
N THR A 491 26.70 -1.93 -7.18
CA THR A 491 25.51 -2.70 -7.58
C THR A 491 24.28 -2.51 -6.68
N TRP A 492 24.42 -1.91 -5.49
CA TRP A 492 23.33 -1.74 -4.51
C TRP A 492 22.51 -0.44 -4.63
N ARG A 493 22.83 0.45 -5.58
CA ARG A 493 22.12 1.73 -5.74
C ARG A 493 20.73 1.63 -6.36
N TRP A 494 20.34 0.50 -6.94
CA TRP A 494 19.03 0.31 -7.56
C TRP A 494 17.91 -0.07 -6.58
N CYS A 495 18.26 -0.59 -5.39
CA CYS A 495 17.29 -1.09 -4.41
C CYS A 495 16.70 0.01 -3.47
N CYS A 496 17.20 1.24 -3.55
CA CYS A 496 16.84 2.34 -2.62
C CYS A 496 15.92 3.43 -3.19
N LEU A 497 15.20 3.21 -4.30
CA LEU A 497 14.09 4.10 -4.67
C LEU A 497 12.86 3.76 -3.85
N GLN A 498 12.94 4.18 -2.59
CA GLN A 498 11.78 4.50 -1.77
C GLN A 498 10.78 5.30 -2.60
N TYR A 499 9.50 5.05 -2.32
CA TYR A 499 8.37 5.85 -2.79
C TYR A 499 8.73 7.36 -2.84
N PRO A 500 8.80 8.01 -4.03
CA PRO A 500 9.27 9.38 -4.14
C PRO A 500 8.43 10.31 -3.26
N ARG A 501 9.09 11.01 -2.32
CA ARG A 501 8.40 11.96 -1.44
C ARG A 501 8.23 13.29 -2.16
N VAL A 502 6.99 13.67 -2.41
CA VAL A 502 6.60 14.86 -3.15
C VAL A 502 5.92 15.86 -2.22
N LEU A 503 6.52 17.04 -2.05
CA LEU A 503 5.85 18.21 -1.46
C LEU A 503 5.14 18.96 -2.57
N CYS A 504 3.83 19.07 -2.47
CA CYS A 504 3.00 19.90 -3.32
C CYS A 504 2.83 21.27 -2.68
N PHE A 505 3.07 22.33 -3.44
CA PHE A 505 2.71 23.68 -3.04
C PHE A 505 1.80 24.31 -4.09
N VAL A 506 0.69 24.86 -3.62
CA VAL A 506 -0.40 25.35 -4.45
C VAL A 506 -0.56 26.85 -4.26
N ILE A 507 -0.55 27.57 -5.36
CA ILE A 507 -0.72 29.02 -5.37
C ILE A 507 -2.21 29.33 -5.46
N THR A 508 -2.72 30.13 -4.53
CA THR A 508 -4.15 30.48 -4.46
C THR A 508 -4.37 31.92 -3.98
N TYR A 509 -5.62 32.36 -3.95
CA TYR A 509 -6.04 33.67 -3.45
C TYR A 509 -7.34 33.54 -2.64
N SER A 510 -7.59 34.53 -1.80
CA SER A 510 -8.68 34.49 -0.80
C SER A 510 -10.07 34.16 -1.36
N LEU A 511 -10.41 34.68 -2.54
CA LEU A 511 -11.70 34.38 -3.18
C LEU A 511 -11.87 32.89 -3.55
N HIS A 512 -10.76 32.14 -3.67
CA HIS A 512 -10.76 30.72 -4.02
C HIS A 512 -10.64 29.78 -2.82
N HIS A 513 -10.43 30.31 -1.61
CA HIS A 513 -10.30 29.49 -0.40
C HIS A 513 -11.53 28.61 -0.17
N GLY A 514 -12.73 29.16 -0.35
CA GLY A 514 -13.98 28.43 -0.18
C GLY A 514 -14.32 27.45 -1.30
N THR A 515 -13.65 27.56 -2.46
CA THR A 515 -14.02 26.84 -3.69
C THR A 515 -12.86 26.00 -4.22
N LYS A 516 -11.98 26.59 -5.03
CA LYS A 516 -10.92 25.88 -5.76
C LYS A 516 -9.84 25.31 -4.83
N ALA A 517 -9.35 26.10 -3.87
CA ALA A 517 -8.34 25.62 -2.92
C ALA A 517 -8.88 24.50 -2.04
N ARG A 518 -10.16 24.63 -1.60
CA ARG A 518 -10.87 23.56 -0.89
C ARG A 518 -11.01 22.32 -1.76
N ALA A 519 -11.33 22.45 -3.05
CA ALA A 519 -11.42 21.30 -3.95
C ALA A 519 -10.06 20.58 -4.11
N VAL A 520 -8.95 21.31 -4.19
CA VAL A 520 -7.60 20.72 -4.18
C VAL A 520 -7.33 19.99 -2.87
N ASP A 521 -7.63 20.63 -1.73
CA ASP A 521 -7.46 20.05 -0.40
C ASP A 521 -8.33 18.80 -0.24
N ASP A 522 -9.58 18.80 -0.67
CA ASP A 522 -10.52 17.68 -0.53
C ASP A 522 -10.26 16.51 -1.51
N THR A 523 -9.38 16.69 -2.51
CA THR A 523 -9.16 15.71 -3.58
C THR A 523 -7.72 15.22 -3.69
N TRP A 524 -6.99 15.62 -4.74
CA TRP A 524 -5.65 15.13 -5.05
C TRP A 524 -4.59 15.66 -4.09
N GLY A 525 -4.84 16.81 -3.45
CA GLY A 525 -3.94 17.42 -2.48
C GLY A 525 -3.65 16.50 -1.29
N GLN A 526 -4.63 15.68 -0.86
CA GLN A 526 -4.45 14.67 0.20
C GLN A 526 -3.47 13.56 -0.19
N ARG A 527 -3.15 13.39 -1.47
CA ARG A 527 -2.27 12.34 -2.00
C ARG A 527 -0.78 12.77 -2.03
N CYS A 528 -0.50 14.06 -1.79
CA CYS A 528 0.85 14.60 -1.62
C CYS A 528 1.44 14.22 -0.25
N ASP A 529 2.76 14.08 -0.14
CA ASP A 529 3.41 13.84 1.19
C ASP A 529 3.36 15.09 2.07
N LYS A 530 3.21 16.26 1.45
CA LYS A 530 2.89 17.53 2.08
C LYS A 530 2.17 18.42 1.09
N LEU A 531 1.10 19.06 1.53
CA LEU A 531 0.40 20.11 0.79
C LEU A 531 0.56 21.43 1.54
N ILE A 532 0.90 22.49 0.81
CA ILE A 532 1.00 23.86 1.35
C ILE A 532 0.31 24.80 0.38
N PHE A 533 -0.55 25.68 0.90
CA PHE A 533 -1.16 26.74 0.10
C PHE A 533 -0.42 28.06 0.33
N PHE A 534 -0.20 28.81 -0.73
CA PHE A 534 0.38 30.15 -0.67
C PHE A 534 -0.69 31.14 -1.11
N SER A 535 -1.03 32.11 -0.25
CA SER A 535 -2.15 33.01 -0.48
C SER A 535 -1.90 34.45 -0.04
N ASN A 536 -2.79 35.36 -0.45
CA ASN A 536 -2.76 36.78 -0.11
C ASN A 536 -3.47 37.12 1.22
N MET A 537 -4.12 36.16 1.88
CA MET A 537 -4.72 36.31 3.21
C MET A 537 -4.42 35.08 4.07
N THR A 538 -4.27 35.27 5.38
CA THR A 538 -4.06 34.22 6.37
C THR A 538 -5.40 33.70 6.91
N ASP A 539 -6.13 32.98 6.07
CA ASP A 539 -7.33 32.24 6.49
C ASP A 539 -7.01 30.75 6.67
N SER A 540 -7.97 29.98 7.21
CA SER A 540 -7.92 28.60 7.72
C SER A 540 -7.38 27.47 6.82
N ILE A 541 -6.77 27.76 5.68
CA ILE A 541 -6.11 26.79 4.79
C ILE A 541 -4.61 27.10 4.81
N VAL A 542 -3.79 26.19 5.33
CA VAL A 542 -2.36 26.37 5.68
C VAL A 542 -1.62 27.34 4.74
N VAL A 543 -1.48 28.59 5.19
CA VAL A 543 -0.82 29.69 4.46
C VAL A 543 0.65 29.77 4.84
N GLY A 544 1.53 29.49 3.87
CA GLY A 544 2.93 29.91 3.94
C GLY A 544 3.09 31.36 3.47
N ALA A 545 3.64 32.22 4.32
CA ALA A 545 4.14 33.57 4.06
C ALA A 545 3.15 34.67 3.63
N GLY A 546 2.91 35.63 4.53
CA GLY A 546 2.25 36.90 4.24
C GLY A 546 3.15 37.86 3.44
N THR A 547 2.92 37.92 2.13
CA THR A 547 3.41 38.99 1.24
C THR A 547 2.31 40.05 1.07
N PRO A 548 2.59 41.35 1.25
CA PRO A 548 1.63 42.41 0.96
C PRO A 548 1.18 42.39 -0.51
N ALA A 549 -0.14 42.47 -0.71
CA ALA A 549 -0.91 42.86 -1.89
C ALA A 549 -0.45 42.50 -3.33
N GLU A 550 -1.33 41.74 -4.01
CA GLU A 550 -1.71 41.85 -5.43
C GLU A 550 -0.69 41.70 -6.57
N GLN A 551 0.58 41.36 -6.31
CA GLN A 551 1.47 40.92 -7.39
C GLN A 551 1.62 39.41 -7.36
N THR A 552 1.06 38.73 -8.37
CA THR A 552 1.18 37.27 -8.54
C THR A 552 2.64 36.83 -8.56
N ASN A 553 3.52 37.71 -9.07
CA ASN A 553 4.89 37.35 -9.37
C ASN A 553 5.82 37.22 -8.14
N ASP A 554 5.54 38.01 -7.12
CA ASP A 554 6.27 37.88 -5.85
C ASP A 554 5.82 36.65 -5.06
N LYS A 555 4.62 36.14 -5.31
CA LYS A 555 4.06 35.03 -4.54
C LYS A 555 4.74 33.71 -4.86
N ASN A 556 5.03 33.38 -6.14
CA ASN A 556 5.70 32.10 -6.43
C ASN A 556 7.17 32.16 -6.03
N LYS A 557 7.85 33.29 -6.26
CA LYS A 557 9.23 33.50 -5.78
C LYS A 557 9.30 33.39 -4.25
N ALA A 558 8.35 33.99 -3.52
CA ALA A 558 8.26 33.86 -2.06
C ALA A 558 7.95 32.42 -1.63
N ALA A 559 7.06 31.73 -2.34
CA ALA A 559 6.73 30.32 -2.10
C ALA A 559 7.96 29.42 -2.26
N LEU A 560 8.72 29.59 -3.35
CA LEU A 560 9.97 28.88 -3.60
C LEU A 560 11.00 29.16 -2.50
N ARG A 561 11.21 30.42 -2.12
CA ARG A 561 12.12 30.76 -0.99
C ARG A 561 11.67 30.11 0.32
N TYR A 562 10.37 30.11 0.61
CA TYR A 562 9.81 29.49 1.82
C TYR A 562 9.96 27.97 1.80
N VAL A 563 9.57 27.32 0.69
CA VAL A 563 9.69 25.87 0.53
C VAL A 563 11.16 25.45 0.59
N HIS A 564 12.06 26.19 -0.06
CA HIS A 564 13.48 25.92 0.00
C HIS A 564 14.02 26.09 1.43
N ALA A 565 13.70 27.19 2.10
CA ALA A 565 14.19 27.48 3.46
C ALA A 565 13.75 26.42 4.47
N ASN A 566 12.49 25.96 4.38
CA ASN A 566 11.87 25.10 5.38
C ASN A 566 11.86 23.60 5.02
N PHE A 567 11.85 23.25 3.73
CA PHE A 567 11.56 21.90 3.27
C PHE A 567 12.50 21.33 2.16
N ARG A 568 13.56 22.03 1.73
CA ARG A 568 14.45 21.50 0.66
C ARG A 568 15.12 20.16 0.96
N ASN A 569 15.45 19.91 2.23
CA ASN A 569 16.09 18.67 2.66
C ASN A 569 15.07 17.58 2.99
N ASP A 570 13.80 17.93 2.81
CA ASP A 570 12.69 17.25 3.42
C ASP A 570 11.81 16.49 2.41
N TYR A 571 12.03 16.70 1.13
CA TYR A 571 11.29 16.01 0.09
C TYR A 571 12.25 15.73 -1.04
N ASP A 572 11.97 14.66 -1.77
CA ASP A 572 12.81 14.28 -2.89
C ASP A 572 12.42 15.14 -4.10
N TRP A 573 11.13 15.42 -4.24
CA TRP A 573 10.54 16.20 -5.31
C TRP A 573 9.61 17.29 -4.77
N PHE A 574 9.51 18.38 -5.53
CA PHE A 574 8.66 19.53 -5.22
C PHE A 574 7.74 19.78 -6.41
N TYR A 575 6.45 19.80 -6.17
CA TYR A 575 5.44 19.97 -7.21
C TYR A 575 4.71 21.30 -7.00
N LYS A 576 4.85 22.22 -7.96
CA LYS A 576 4.11 23.49 -7.99
C LYS A 576 2.82 23.28 -8.75
N ALA A 577 1.69 23.70 -8.19
CA ALA A 577 0.40 23.76 -8.90
C ALA A 577 -0.34 25.08 -8.62
N ASP A 578 -1.35 25.34 -9.44
CA ASP A 578 -2.33 26.41 -9.20
C ASP A 578 -3.61 25.79 -8.62
N ASP A 579 -4.51 26.61 -8.08
CA ASP A 579 -5.72 26.11 -7.41
C ASP A 579 -6.78 25.51 -8.36
N ASP A 580 -6.58 25.58 -9.67
CA ASP A 580 -7.38 24.89 -10.69
C ASP A 580 -6.66 23.70 -11.36
N SER A 581 -5.57 23.21 -10.75
CA SER A 581 -4.93 21.96 -11.15
C SER A 581 -5.64 20.73 -10.56
N TYR A 582 -5.55 19.60 -11.27
CA TYR A 582 -5.76 18.26 -10.69
C TYR A 582 -4.61 17.34 -11.04
N VAL A 583 -4.17 16.53 -10.09
CA VAL A 583 -2.98 15.70 -10.26
C VAL A 583 -3.26 14.26 -9.88
N VAL A 584 -2.88 13.34 -10.75
CA VAL A 584 -2.83 11.91 -10.44
C VAL A 584 -1.46 11.63 -9.83
N MET A 585 -1.36 11.77 -8.51
CA MET A 585 -0.09 11.66 -7.77
C MET A 585 0.57 10.29 -7.94
N GLU A 586 -0.21 9.25 -8.20
CA GLU A 586 0.24 7.89 -8.52
C GLU A 586 0.99 7.87 -9.86
N ASN A 587 0.43 8.52 -10.89
CA ASN A 587 1.06 8.64 -12.20
C ASN A 587 2.33 9.49 -12.11
N LEU A 588 2.30 10.59 -11.34
CA LEU A 588 3.49 11.38 -11.06
C LEU A 588 4.58 10.51 -10.43
N ARG A 589 4.28 9.78 -9.36
CA ARG A 589 5.27 8.93 -8.67
C ARG A 589 5.79 7.80 -9.55
N ASN A 590 4.95 7.19 -10.38
CA ASN A 590 5.37 6.16 -11.32
C ASN A 590 6.29 6.73 -12.41
N TYR A 591 6.02 7.95 -12.87
CA TYR A 591 6.90 8.67 -13.77
C TYR A 591 8.26 8.94 -13.12
N LEU A 592 8.29 9.47 -11.90
CA LEU A 592 9.52 9.81 -11.17
C LEU A 592 10.39 8.58 -10.79
N LYS A 593 9.80 7.38 -10.78
CA LYS A 593 10.50 6.11 -10.51
C LYS A 593 11.22 5.54 -11.74
N ARG A 594 10.98 6.09 -12.94
CA ARG A 594 11.57 5.56 -14.16
C ARG A 594 13.10 5.51 -14.05
N PRO A 595 13.77 4.42 -14.47
CA PRO A 595 15.22 4.22 -14.34
C PRO A 595 16.05 5.42 -14.79
N GLU A 596 15.63 6.07 -15.87
CA GLU A 596 16.34 7.18 -16.49
C GLU A 596 16.28 8.45 -15.63
N ILE A 597 15.15 8.69 -14.96
CA ILE A 597 14.97 9.80 -14.00
C ILE A 597 15.72 9.51 -12.71
N ALA A 598 15.56 8.29 -12.19
CA ALA A 598 16.19 7.81 -10.98
C ALA A 598 17.73 7.92 -11.03
N HIS A 599 18.33 7.63 -12.18
CA HIS A 599 19.78 7.63 -12.34
C HIS A 599 20.40 9.03 -12.32
N THR A 600 19.68 10.04 -12.81
CA THR A 600 20.15 11.44 -12.91
C THR A 600 19.64 12.34 -11.79
N TYR A 601 18.62 11.91 -11.04
CA TYR A 601 17.97 12.65 -9.95
C TYR A 601 18.93 13.39 -8.98
N ASN A 602 20.03 12.75 -8.57
CA ASN A 602 20.99 13.33 -7.63
C ASN A 602 22.24 13.95 -8.30
N ARG A 603 22.25 14.03 -9.63
CA ARG A 603 23.40 14.53 -10.41
C ARG A 603 23.11 15.86 -11.08
N GLU A 604 21.88 16.08 -11.52
CA GLU A 604 21.51 17.23 -12.35
C GLU A 604 20.27 17.93 -11.78
N PRO A 605 20.18 19.27 -11.85
CA PRO A 605 18.92 19.99 -11.69
C PRO A 605 17.89 19.46 -12.69
N MET A 606 16.73 19.01 -12.20
CA MET A 606 15.66 18.48 -13.03
C MET A 606 14.37 19.23 -12.77
N GLN A 607 13.76 19.67 -13.87
CA GLN A 607 12.42 20.21 -13.92
C GLN A 607 11.64 19.52 -15.05
N MET A 608 10.42 19.06 -14.76
CA MET A 608 9.61 18.29 -15.71
C MET A 608 8.22 18.90 -15.91
N GLY A 609 7.85 19.04 -17.19
CA GLY A 609 6.50 19.29 -17.72
C GLY A 609 6.50 19.81 -19.17
N HIS A 610 5.43 20.47 -19.64
CA HIS A 610 5.20 20.83 -21.06
C HIS A 610 6.02 21.98 -21.69
N ARG A 611 7.07 21.69 -22.44
CA ARG A 611 7.93 22.67 -23.15
C ARG A 611 7.16 23.62 -24.07
N LEU A 612 7.55 24.90 -24.07
CA LEU A 612 7.01 25.93 -24.96
C LEU A 612 8.16 26.75 -25.57
N ASN A 613 7.90 27.38 -26.71
CA ASN A 613 8.86 28.32 -27.30
C ASN A 613 8.35 29.75 -27.07
N LEU A 614 9.14 30.58 -26.40
CA LEU A 614 8.82 32.01 -26.27
C LEU A 614 9.06 32.70 -27.62
N GLY A 615 7.98 32.85 -28.39
CA GLY A 615 7.99 33.59 -29.63
C GLY A 615 8.39 35.06 -29.44
N GLU A 616 8.86 35.68 -30.53
CA GLU A 616 9.37 37.06 -30.55
C GLU A 616 8.37 38.09 -29.97
N SER A 617 7.07 37.89 -30.21
CA SER A 617 6.03 38.74 -29.65
C SER A 617 5.96 38.70 -28.12
N ALA A 618 6.12 37.52 -27.51
CA ALA A 618 6.10 37.36 -26.06
C ALA A 618 7.34 37.98 -25.41
N VAL A 619 8.51 37.75 -26.03
CA VAL A 619 9.79 38.34 -25.60
C VAL A 619 9.74 39.86 -25.63
N ASN A 620 9.28 40.45 -26.74
CA ASN A 620 9.15 41.91 -26.88
C ASN A 620 8.12 42.51 -25.92
N PHE A 621 7.09 41.73 -25.58
CA PHE A 621 6.03 42.17 -24.68
C PHE A 621 6.51 42.17 -23.22
N TYR A 622 7.18 41.10 -22.77
CA TYR A 622 7.52 40.91 -21.35
C TYR A 622 8.92 41.38 -20.95
N ILE A 623 9.92 41.33 -21.84
CA ILE A 623 11.30 41.72 -21.53
C ILE A 623 11.53 43.18 -21.98
N LYS A 624 11.53 44.11 -21.02
CA LYS A 624 11.74 45.54 -21.28
C LYS A 624 13.20 45.97 -21.23
N ASN A 625 14.06 45.19 -20.58
CA ASN A 625 15.49 45.45 -20.54
C ASN A 625 16.11 45.17 -21.93
N GLU A 626 16.47 46.23 -22.66
CA GLU A 626 17.02 46.14 -24.02
C GLU A 626 18.37 45.38 -24.09
N THR A 627 19.15 45.38 -23.00
CA THR A 627 20.40 44.59 -22.92
C THR A 627 20.08 43.10 -22.85
N LEU A 628 19.17 42.71 -21.95
CA LEU A 628 18.73 41.32 -21.79
C LEU A 628 18.05 40.79 -23.06
N LYS A 629 17.24 41.64 -23.70
CA LYS A 629 16.57 41.37 -24.97
C LYS A 629 17.55 41.15 -26.11
N THR A 630 18.58 42.00 -26.23
CA THR A 630 19.66 41.83 -27.22
C THR A 630 20.43 40.52 -26.99
N LEU A 631 20.74 40.20 -25.73
CA LEU A 631 21.38 38.94 -25.37
C LEU A 631 20.49 37.73 -25.70
N TRP A 632 19.18 37.80 -25.44
CA TRP A 632 18.22 36.75 -25.81
C TRP A 632 18.19 36.53 -27.32
N HIS A 633 18.13 37.60 -28.12
CA HIS A 633 18.14 37.49 -29.59
C HIS A 633 19.43 36.85 -30.14
N SER A 634 20.55 36.96 -29.41
CA SER A 634 21.82 36.35 -29.78
C SER A 634 21.93 34.84 -29.50
N ARG A 635 20.98 34.25 -28.76
CA ARG A 635 20.95 32.79 -28.48
C ARG A 635 20.18 32.01 -29.54
N TRP A 636 20.70 30.81 -29.82
CA TRP A 636 20.12 29.86 -30.78
C TRP A 636 19.11 28.91 -30.14
N ASP A 637 19.24 28.64 -28.84
CA ASP A 637 18.31 27.84 -28.05
C ASP A 637 17.36 28.77 -27.27
N ARG A 638 16.05 28.65 -27.53
CA ARG A 638 14.97 29.53 -27.03
C ARG A 638 13.84 28.75 -26.36
N TRP A 639 14.07 27.46 -26.09
CA TRP A 639 13.10 26.64 -25.40
C TRP A 639 13.07 27.06 -23.93
N VAL A 640 11.91 27.49 -23.48
CA VAL A 640 11.66 27.74 -22.07
C VAL A 640 10.41 26.99 -21.65
N TYR A 641 10.40 26.55 -20.42
CA TYR A 641 9.35 25.71 -19.89
C TYR A 641 8.81 26.17 -18.55
N HIS A 642 7.51 26.42 -18.44
CA HIS A 642 6.73 26.00 -17.28
C HIS A 642 5.27 25.77 -17.72
N SER A 643 4.61 24.77 -17.13
CA SER A 643 3.26 24.28 -17.48
C SER A 643 2.14 25.32 -17.45
N GLY A 644 2.34 26.43 -16.74
CA GLY A 644 1.21 27.22 -16.22
C GLY A 644 0.33 26.37 -15.32
N GLY A 645 -0.99 26.58 -15.44
CA GLY A 645 -2.02 26.11 -14.50
C GLY A 645 -2.16 24.62 -14.15
N PRO A 646 -1.63 23.64 -14.89
CA PRO A 646 -1.53 22.25 -14.42
C PRO A 646 -0.24 21.89 -13.66
N GLY A 647 0.67 22.84 -13.43
CA GLY A 647 1.83 22.63 -12.55
C GLY A 647 3.01 21.81 -13.10
N TYR A 648 4.14 21.89 -12.38
CA TYR A 648 5.42 21.27 -12.75
C TYR A 648 6.11 20.65 -11.54
N VAL A 649 6.91 19.60 -11.78
CA VAL A 649 7.69 18.94 -10.74
C VAL A 649 9.17 19.26 -10.90
N MET A 650 9.86 19.48 -9.78
CA MET A 650 11.29 19.75 -9.74
C MET A 650 11.99 18.93 -8.66
N ASN A 651 13.24 18.56 -8.90
CA ASN A 651 14.05 17.88 -7.88
C ASN A 651 14.72 18.89 -6.93
N ARG A 652 15.39 18.36 -5.90
CA ARG A 652 16.09 19.19 -4.91
C ARG A 652 17.22 20.05 -5.52
N LEU A 653 17.92 19.54 -6.55
CA LEU A 653 19.02 20.28 -7.18
C LEU A 653 18.49 21.50 -7.95
N ASP A 654 17.37 21.34 -8.63
CA ASP A 654 16.63 22.41 -9.30
C ASP A 654 16.11 23.45 -8.31
N MET A 655 15.46 23.01 -7.23
CA MET A 655 14.99 23.88 -6.14
C MET A 655 16.12 24.70 -5.51
N ASN A 656 17.29 24.09 -5.26
CA ASN A 656 18.46 24.80 -4.76
C ASN A 656 18.96 25.83 -5.77
N LYS A 657 19.00 25.45 -7.05
CA LYS A 657 19.53 26.30 -8.11
C LYS A 657 18.65 27.52 -8.33
N ILE A 658 17.33 27.32 -8.46
CA ILE A 658 16.34 28.40 -8.61
C ILE A 658 16.55 29.42 -7.50
N VAL A 659 16.49 28.99 -6.24
CA VAL A 659 16.52 29.94 -5.10
C VAL A 659 17.87 30.64 -4.95
N GLU A 660 18.99 30.03 -5.38
CA GLU A 660 20.30 30.68 -5.45
C GLU A 660 20.31 31.87 -6.42
N ILE A 661 19.63 31.75 -7.56
CA ILE A 661 19.73 32.70 -8.68
C ILE A 661 18.53 33.68 -8.77
N LEU A 662 17.48 33.50 -7.96
CA LEU A 662 16.24 34.31 -8.03
C LEU A 662 16.45 35.84 -7.94
N ASP A 663 17.53 36.28 -7.30
CA ASP A 663 17.89 37.70 -7.14
C ASP A 663 18.82 38.22 -8.25
N ASP A 664 19.21 37.38 -9.22
CA ASP A 664 20.02 37.78 -10.37
C ASP A 664 19.19 38.67 -11.31
N TRP A 665 19.79 39.74 -11.83
CA TRP A 665 19.14 40.65 -12.79
C TRP A 665 18.69 39.94 -14.07
N MET A 666 19.31 38.81 -14.41
CA MET A 666 18.95 37.95 -15.54
C MET A 666 17.69 37.12 -15.27
N CYS A 667 17.23 37.05 -14.02
CA CYS A 667 16.01 36.37 -13.58
C CYS A 667 14.79 37.32 -13.49
N LEU A 668 14.82 38.40 -14.28
CA LEU A 668 13.73 39.38 -14.39
C LEU A 668 13.39 39.98 -13.01
N SER A 669 14.41 40.42 -12.28
CA SER A 669 14.32 41.01 -10.94
C SER A 669 14.14 42.54 -10.94
N ASP A 670 13.93 43.14 -12.12
CA ASP A 670 13.70 44.58 -12.30
C ASP A 670 12.18 44.83 -12.39
N PRO A 671 11.63 45.86 -11.70
CA PRO A 671 10.22 46.23 -11.76
C PRO A 671 9.62 46.33 -13.17
N ASP A 672 10.43 46.70 -14.17
CA ASP A 672 9.97 46.83 -15.56
C ASP A 672 9.89 45.47 -16.30
N SER A 673 10.50 44.42 -15.75
CA SER A 673 10.57 43.05 -16.31
C SER A 673 9.73 42.03 -15.54
N GLU A 674 9.10 42.44 -14.44
CA GLU A 674 8.16 41.67 -13.61
C GLU A 674 6.77 41.46 -14.24
N THR A 675 6.61 41.66 -15.56
CA THR A 675 5.30 41.51 -16.23
C THR A 675 5.06 40.12 -16.81
N ILE A 676 6.10 39.28 -16.91
CA ILE A 676 5.97 37.89 -17.38
C ILE A 676 5.20 37.05 -16.36
N PRO A 677 4.35 36.08 -16.76
CA PRO A 677 3.84 35.10 -15.81
C PRO A 677 4.98 34.39 -15.09
N ASP A 678 4.91 34.31 -13.76
CA ASP A 678 5.97 33.80 -12.88
C ASP A 678 6.63 32.51 -13.32
N ASP A 679 5.79 31.57 -13.72
CA ASP A 679 6.21 30.26 -14.21
C ASP A 679 7.15 30.44 -15.41
N ALA A 680 6.78 31.26 -16.40
CA ALA A 680 7.67 31.54 -17.52
C ALA A 680 8.94 32.32 -17.10
N GLY A 681 8.85 33.19 -16.09
CA GLY A 681 9.99 33.92 -15.53
C GLY A 681 11.01 33.01 -14.83
N ILE A 682 10.55 32.04 -14.03
CA ILE A 682 11.41 31.04 -13.38
C ILE A 682 12.10 30.16 -14.42
N SER A 683 11.40 29.76 -15.50
CA SER A 683 12.07 29.03 -16.58
C SER A 683 13.17 29.84 -17.23
N PHE A 684 12.82 31.09 -17.56
CA PHE A 684 13.72 31.99 -18.27
C PHE A 684 15.01 32.15 -17.48
N CYS A 685 14.87 32.36 -16.18
CA CYS A 685 15.95 32.40 -15.20
C CYS A 685 16.79 31.11 -15.23
N MET A 686 16.16 29.94 -15.09
CA MET A 686 16.88 28.65 -15.06
C MET A 686 17.64 28.35 -16.35
N MET A 687 17.01 28.56 -17.51
CA MET A 687 17.64 28.43 -18.82
C MET A 687 18.82 29.41 -18.96
N TRP A 688 18.69 30.62 -18.45
CA TRP A 688 19.78 31.60 -18.51
C TRP A 688 21.02 31.14 -17.75
N HIS A 689 20.82 30.45 -16.63
CA HIS A 689 21.85 29.85 -15.79
C HIS A 689 22.25 28.42 -16.20
N GLY A 690 21.93 28.01 -17.43
CA GLY A 690 22.39 26.76 -18.03
C GLY A 690 21.65 25.51 -17.53
N VAL A 691 20.47 25.68 -16.93
CA VAL A 691 19.58 24.57 -16.59
C VAL A 691 18.46 24.53 -17.63
N ASP A 692 18.52 23.55 -18.52
CA ASP A 692 17.46 23.28 -19.50
C ASP A 692 16.39 22.36 -18.87
N PRO A 693 15.09 22.59 -19.06
CA PRO A 693 14.04 21.61 -18.75
C PRO A 693 14.40 20.22 -19.24
N HIS A 694 14.37 19.24 -18.34
CA HIS A 694 14.93 17.91 -18.60
C HIS A 694 14.12 17.16 -19.69
N ILE A 695 14.74 16.86 -20.85
CA ILE A 695 14.12 16.07 -21.94
C ILE A 695 14.51 14.60 -21.81
N HIS A 696 13.53 13.71 -21.97
CA HIS A 696 13.82 12.33 -22.35
C HIS A 696 14.04 12.20 -23.85
N VAL A 697 15.29 12.01 -24.28
CA VAL A 697 15.59 11.46 -25.61
C VAL A 697 15.64 9.95 -25.47
N ILE A 698 14.62 9.26 -25.96
CA ILE A 698 14.67 7.80 -26.11
C ILE A 698 15.60 7.51 -27.30
N THR A 699 16.83 7.07 -27.02
CA THR A 699 17.73 6.57 -28.06
C THR A 699 17.34 5.14 -28.43
N ALA A 700 17.16 4.89 -29.73
CA ALA A 700 16.58 3.70 -30.35
C ALA A 700 17.41 2.40 -30.27
N ALA A 701 17.99 2.05 -29.12
CA ALA A 701 18.88 0.88 -29.02
C ALA A 701 18.29 -0.35 -28.31
N GLU A 702 17.15 -0.28 -27.63
CA GLU A 702 16.65 -1.41 -26.83
C GLU A 702 15.15 -1.64 -27.05
N SER A 703 14.82 -2.18 -28.22
CA SER A 703 13.49 -2.72 -28.52
C SER A 703 13.62 -4.15 -29.03
N PHE A 704 13.25 -5.12 -28.21
CA PHE A 704 12.63 -6.34 -28.72
C PHE A 704 11.31 -6.55 -27.96
N GLY A 705 10.19 -6.31 -28.65
CA GLY A 705 8.93 -6.95 -28.27
C GLY A 705 7.65 -6.12 -28.14
N THR A 706 7.50 -4.96 -28.77
CA THR A 706 6.17 -4.39 -29.12
C THR A 706 6.33 -3.24 -30.13
N VAL A 707 5.41 -3.19 -31.09
CA VAL A 707 5.48 -2.39 -32.33
C VAL A 707 5.58 -0.88 -32.02
N SER A 708 6.72 -0.29 -32.37
CA SER A 708 6.96 1.15 -32.38
C SER A 708 6.58 1.75 -33.73
N TYR A 709 5.80 2.84 -33.73
CA TYR A 709 5.80 3.80 -34.83
C TYR A 709 6.89 4.85 -34.56
N PHE A 710 7.82 4.98 -35.51
CA PHE A 710 8.84 6.03 -35.54
C PHE A 710 8.17 7.40 -35.76
N TYR A 711 8.44 8.39 -34.89
CA TYR A 711 8.27 9.80 -35.23
C TYR A 711 9.51 10.62 -34.84
N PRO A 712 10.00 11.55 -35.70
CA PRO A 712 11.08 12.46 -35.38
C PRO A 712 10.61 13.55 -34.41
N THR A 713 11.37 13.77 -33.33
CA THR A 713 11.57 15.02 -32.56
C THR A 713 10.40 15.95 -32.18
N HIS A 714 9.12 15.56 -32.23
CA HIS A 714 8.03 16.46 -31.77
C HIS A 714 6.83 15.83 -31.05
N LEU A 715 6.88 14.56 -30.61
CA LEU A 715 5.69 13.88 -30.05
C LEU A 715 5.95 13.06 -28.77
N LEU A 716 6.66 13.65 -27.79
CA LEU A 716 6.68 13.17 -26.39
C LEU A 716 6.27 14.28 -25.39
N GLU A 717 5.77 15.41 -25.89
CA GLU A 717 5.49 16.62 -25.10
C GLU A 717 4.13 16.60 -24.34
N SER A 718 3.42 15.47 -24.30
CA SER A 718 2.03 15.39 -23.80
C SER A 718 1.78 14.49 -22.58
N LEU A 719 2.78 13.82 -22.00
CA LEU A 719 2.53 12.95 -20.82
C LEU A 719 2.19 13.73 -19.53
N LEU A 720 2.64 14.99 -19.43
CA LEU A 720 2.47 15.80 -18.23
C LEU A 720 1.18 16.64 -18.23
N HIS A 721 0.50 16.77 -19.38
CA HIS A 721 -0.59 17.73 -19.58
C HIS A 721 -1.64 17.23 -20.57
N ALA A 722 -2.92 17.24 -20.16
CA ALA A 722 -4.05 17.20 -21.10
C ALA A 722 -4.48 18.64 -21.43
N SER A 723 -4.44 19.01 -22.71
CA SER A 723 -4.70 20.38 -23.15
C SER A 723 -6.20 20.66 -23.30
N SER A 724 -6.82 21.06 -22.18
CA SER A 724 -8.13 21.72 -22.04
C SER A 724 -9.40 20.85 -22.16
N PRO A 725 -10.16 20.65 -21.05
CA PRO A 725 -11.50 20.11 -21.12
C PRO A 725 -12.49 21.26 -21.33
N SER A 726 -13.06 21.36 -22.52
CA SER A 726 -14.31 22.10 -22.70
C SER A 726 -15.33 21.28 -23.48
N ASN A 727 -15.82 20.28 -22.73
CA ASN A 727 -17.09 19.57 -22.77
C ASN A 727 -17.48 18.78 -24.03
N ILE A 728 -17.67 17.46 -23.84
CA ILE A 728 -18.98 16.79 -23.98
C ILE A 728 -19.98 17.61 -24.83
N PHE A 729 -19.84 17.62 -26.17
CA PHE A 729 -20.88 17.69 -27.24
C PHE A 729 -20.28 17.82 -28.66
N SER A 730 -20.95 17.21 -29.66
CA SER A 730 -20.51 16.75 -31.02
C SER A 730 -20.47 17.76 -32.21
N PRO A 731 -19.84 17.41 -33.37
CA PRO A 731 -19.59 18.31 -34.52
C PRO A 731 -20.60 18.18 -35.70
N PRO A 732 -20.58 19.11 -36.67
CA PRO A 732 -20.69 18.67 -38.08
C PRO A 732 -19.82 19.43 -39.12
N ALA A 733 -19.51 18.70 -40.19
CA ALA A 733 -18.96 19.07 -41.52
C ALA A 733 -17.44 19.37 -41.64
N VAL A 734 -16.68 18.34 -41.99
CA VAL A 734 -15.21 18.30 -42.16
C VAL A 734 -14.77 18.52 -43.62
N ASP A 735 -15.71 18.85 -44.52
CA ASP A 735 -15.51 18.61 -45.95
C ASP A 735 -15.29 19.90 -46.78
N ASP A 736 -15.25 21.07 -46.13
CA ASP A 736 -14.98 22.34 -46.82
C ASP A 736 -13.46 22.66 -46.81
N PRO A 737 -12.74 22.56 -47.94
CA PRO A 737 -11.31 22.91 -48.03
C PRO A 737 -11.03 24.42 -47.87
N ASN A 738 -12.07 25.26 -47.90
CA ASN A 738 -11.96 26.67 -47.54
C ASN A 738 -12.21 26.95 -46.05
N ASN A 739 -12.61 25.93 -45.28
CA ASN A 739 -12.70 26.00 -43.83
C ASN A 739 -11.33 26.36 -43.26
N TRP A 740 -11.32 27.37 -42.41
CA TRP A 740 -10.11 27.88 -41.78
C TRP A 740 -9.34 26.77 -41.05
N TYR A 741 -10.02 25.74 -40.52
CA TYR A 741 -9.44 24.55 -39.88
C TYR A 741 -8.58 23.70 -40.84
N VAL A 742 -9.00 23.55 -42.10
CA VAL A 742 -8.21 22.84 -43.14
C VAL A 742 -7.04 23.71 -43.62
N LYS A 743 -7.20 25.04 -43.66
CA LYS A 743 -6.14 26.00 -44.03
C LYS A 743 -5.08 26.19 -42.94
N TYR A 744 -5.45 26.09 -41.66
CA TYR A 744 -4.57 26.30 -40.50
C TYR A 744 -3.65 25.09 -40.22
N ARG A 745 -4.03 23.87 -40.65
CA ARG A 745 -3.23 22.62 -40.52
C ARG A 745 -1.92 22.57 -41.29
N ARG A 746 -1.60 23.53 -42.16
CA ARG A 746 -0.52 23.37 -43.14
C ARG A 746 0.89 23.72 -42.64
N HIS A 747 1.07 24.53 -41.59
CA HIS A 747 2.43 25.05 -41.28
C HIS A 747 2.89 25.19 -39.82
N ILE A 748 2.05 25.24 -38.78
CA ILE A 748 2.56 25.40 -37.40
C ILE A 748 1.66 24.64 -36.40
N GLY A 749 2.28 24.08 -35.36
CA GLY A 749 1.71 23.18 -34.37
C GLY A 749 0.40 23.62 -33.71
N GLY A 750 -0.35 22.61 -33.27
CA GLY A 750 -1.57 22.78 -32.50
C GLY A 750 -2.23 21.43 -32.20
N VAL A 751 -2.36 21.18 -30.89
CA VAL A 751 -3.49 20.55 -30.18
C VAL A 751 -4.59 19.94 -31.06
N HIS A 752 -4.89 18.65 -30.82
CA HIS A 752 -6.03 17.92 -31.39
C HIS A 752 -7.33 18.22 -30.62
N LEU A 753 -8.48 18.24 -31.30
CA LEU A 753 -9.80 18.32 -30.66
C LEU A 753 -10.52 16.96 -30.68
N GLN A 754 -11.08 16.64 -29.51
CA GLN A 754 -12.28 15.85 -29.23
C GLN A 754 -12.28 14.39 -29.70
N LEU A 755 -11.67 13.54 -28.87
CA LEU A 755 -12.10 12.16 -28.52
C LEU A 755 -11.10 11.46 -27.58
N GLU A 756 -10.03 12.13 -27.16
CA GLU A 756 -9.03 11.54 -26.28
C GLU A 756 -9.50 11.60 -24.82
N SER A 757 -9.80 10.42 -24.26
CA SER A 757 -9.68 10.22 -22.81
C SER A 757 -8.26 10.61 -22.38
N ALA A 758 -8.08 11.07 -21.14
CA ALA A 758 -6.73 11.17 -20.58
C ALA A 758 -5.99 9.84 -20.84
N ALA A 759 -4.79 9.90 -21.40
CA ALA A 759 -3.99 8.68 -21.54
C ALA A 759 -3.84 8.06 -20.13
N PRO A 760 -3.86 6.72 -19.99
CA PRO A 760 -3.75 6.10 -18.66
C PRO A 760 -2.56 6.59 -17.82
N GLY A 761 -1.50 7.08 -18.48
CA GLY A 761 -0.31 7.67 -17.85
C GLY A 761 -0.31 9.19 -17.66
N SER A 762 -1.41 9.91 -17.91
CA SER A 762 -1.49 11.37 -17.72
C SER A 762 -1.29 11.76 -16.25
N VAL A 763 -0.47 12.78 -16.01
CA VAL A 763 -0.08 13.18 -14.65
C VAL A 763 -0.93 14.32 -14.09
N ALA A 764 -1.21 15.37 -14.87
CA ALA A 764 -1.92 16.55 -14.38
C ALA A 764 -2.88 17.18 -15.41
N PHE A 765 -3.87 17.92 -14.89
CA PHE A 765 -4.96 18.58 -15.62
C PHE A 765 -5.16 20.02 -15.13
N HIS A 766 -5.78 20.87 -15.95
CA HIS A 766 -6.06 22.27 -15.67
C HIS A 766 -7.51 22.63 -16.01
N ASN A 767 -8.12 23.57 -15.26
CA ASN A 767 -9.49 24.09 -15.43
C ASN A 767 -10.63 23.12 -15.07
N ILE A 768 -10.61 22.55 -13.85
CA ILE A 768 -11.75 21.74 -13.36
C ILE A 768 -12.85 22.63 -12.78
N SER A 769 -14.11 22.44 -13.20
CA SER A 769 -15.29 23.15 -12.65
C SER A 769 -16.26 22.21 -11.92
N SER A 770 -16.91 22.70 -10.86
CA SER A 770 -17.97 21.99 -10.15
C SER A 770 -19.28 22.11 -10.92
N ALA A 771 -19.80 21.02 -11.48
CA ALA A 771 -21.14 21.02 -12.03
C ALA A 771 -22.16 21.06 -10.89
N HIS A 772 -22.73 22.23 -10.55
CA HIS A 772 -24.07 22.37 -9.97
C HIS A 772 -24.50 23.85 -9.86
N SER A 773 -25.38 24.30 -10.76
CA SER A 773 -26.54 25.16 -10.44
C SER A 773 -27.31 25.52 -11.71
N THR A 774 -28.62 25.26 -11.67
CA THR A 774 -29.70 25.72 -12.58
C THR A 774 -30.08 24.87 -13.81
N PHE A 775 -31.41 24.71 -13.95
CA PHE A 775 -32.24 24.19 -15.05
C PHE A 775 -32.82 22.77 -14.98
N ALA A 776 -34.03 22.74 -14.39
CA ALA A 776 -35.28 22.12 -14.85
C ALA A 776 -35.27 20.69 -15.43
N GLU A 777 -36.12 19.84 -14.86
CA GLU A 777 -36.69 18.66 -15.51
C GLU A 777 -37.17 18.99 -16.94
N PRO A 778 -37.02 18.02 -17.85
CA PRO A 778 -38.22 17.57 -18.54
C PRO A 778 -38.36 16.05 -18.53
N GLU A 779 -39.55 15.62 -18.12
CA GLU A 779 -40.20 14.39 -18.56
C GLU A 779 -40.07 14.20 -20.09
N THR A 780 -39.80 12.98 -20.57
CA THR A 780 -40.69 12.21 -21.47
C THR A 780 -40.01 10.96 -22.07
N THR A 781 -40.54 9.80 -21.64
CA THR A 781 -40.91 8.61 -22.45
C THR A 781 -39.89 7.83 -23.32
N CYS A 782 -39.62 6.60 -22.85
CA CYS A 782 -39.98 5.31 -23.50
C CYS A 782 -39.36 4.92 -24.86
N SER A 783 -38.54 3.86 -24.89
CA SER A 783 -38.95 2.53 -25.41
C SER A 783 -37.79 1.50 -25.42
N ILE A 784 -38.22 0.23 -25.42
CA ILE A 784 -37.55 -1.02 -25.07
C ILE A 784 -37.08 -1.78 -26.34
N GLN A 785 -36.20 -2.77 -26.16
CA GLN A 785 -35.85 -3.94 -27.03
C GLN A 785 -34.79 -3.68 -28.12
N GLN A 786 -33.77 -4.54 -28.28
CA GLN A 786 -33.62 -5.96 -27.93
C GLN A 786 -32.42 -6.26 -27.03
#